data_AF-A0A7S4MF98-F1
#
_entry.id   AF-A0A7S4MF98-F1
#
_cell.length_a   1.000
_cell.length_b   1.000
_cell.length_c   1.000
_cell.angle_alpha   90.00
_cell.angle_beta   90.00
_cell.angle_gamma   90.00
#
_symmetry.space_group_name_H-M   'P 1'
#
loop_
_entity.id
_entity.type
_entity.pdbx_description
1 polymer ?
#
loop_
_entity_poly.entity_id
_entity_poly.type
_entity_poly.pdbx_seq_one_letter_code
_entity_poly.pdbx_strand_id
1 'polypeptide(L)'
;AGYHMQENFDQARFVRQVDSALKVLRTVLKNNREPLLAERVGHTYQDKYRLAEFLANSALSAHFLCFDRLGVNASIIGKLKEWSRTHSVTLRFRGQENCDFLRKETRKEESTHYVSERESSLFGKSTRTDKVITTITDYFWGFTAHYELVAYQGTNISDAIVLTSRIGKYEIKTTNDGTPKPKISVLNDIDVNISWFLESLSSSLQASFSIDRASKNCYTPRRNAEIEAALDFFVKFFHWSSNVENYFRTRLFPVERHHGLDLSAISSNEVFVPVIPLFEVNAKSSEDSSTAGGSHELEVILPESDIEQFMNEQKRSMAEKIRKLENSFPAGGNLITQAEASLIVSLMHSRNVIQYFIDGVNYIEQMLRKQIVAAIGKEVQPVDLIQYMEYHNKRLFKPEYAPGLFCYSIRRPDHYPEGVLSIEAQNGYPVPCLSHSVEGEHPMKFAINAATTVTFNGPRYVHAWVDQTFSGQTGTTLRLAARARQFSSFILVIGNIISANSLNPKHAIIIQNKDDLLIPLLLEQIPTPKAFRDAIESLSPEQQRFAKAFRSMQLESSLFGVCVIQIKPQLEKLLNLPDDSLTKEIKLTQDLLELFLTYQVPSDLLSFDGLVESPVSAKVERVRLLVRAMQNMIQKSKDRELEEARKKAQYESLTARRARGKPVSRILPGPSRRGISASRGVSLSTGRGRGRGAPRGVPPRGGPRGGGGRGGSVVSAGKPPAAPKPSAPAVTPVPVAAVTPAPSAPAVSPAAPVSQAVTEPVETAPVEVSHVENVPCGEIGCSEFDITKLPGLLDQKFEVFDLDAALHSTIITTGPKWTKKYQKALLSPMTSLDMDTNKQKEERNSAFDLLDALSRSGVLDIDEAEFHVILAVTHCFDQTLMDTLVQKNVNPIEKLERSMLIIASTITEIPVDQLVNPEYLPSVQLTSFNLFE
;
A
#
# COMPACT_ATOMS: atom_id res chain seq x y z
N ALA A 1 19.40 5.70 7.03
CA ALA A 1 20.11 5.80 8.32
C ALA A 1 19.46 6.88 9.19
N GLY A 2 19.72 8.19 8.97
CA GLY A 2 19.14 9.29 9.76
C GLY A 2 17.63 9.21 10.00
N TYR A 3 16.84 9.02 8.92
CA TYR A 3 15.37 8.80 9.00
C TYR A 3 14.95 7.78 10.08
N HIS A 4 15.59 6.61 10.13
CA HIS A 4 15.24 5.56 11.10
C HIS A 4 15.52 5.93 12.57
N MET A 5 16.30 6.99 12.83
CA MET A 5 16.55 7.53 14.17
C MET A 5 15.45 8.53 14.59
N GLN A 6 14.77 9.17 13.63
CA GLN A 6 13.72 10.16 13.89
C GLN A 6 12.33 9.52 14.09
N GLU A 7 12.10 8.29 13.62
CA GLU A 7 10.78 7.63 13.61
C GLU A 7 10.62 6.52 14.68
N ASN A 8 11.67 5.75 14.98
CA ASN A 8 11.58 4.58 15.88
C ASN A 8 11.72 4.95 17.36
N PHE A 9 10.65 5.41 17.99
CA PHE A 9 10.61 5.72 19.43
C PHE A 9 10.51 4.44 20.31
N ASP A 10 11.63 4.02 20.90
CA ASP A 10 11.65 2.97 21.93
C ASP A 10 11.22 3.53 23.31
N GLN A 11 9.91 3.50 23.57
CA GLN A 11 9.32 3.91 24.85
C GLN A 11 9.93 3.14 26.05
N ALA A 12 10.35 1.88 25.89
CA ALA A 12 10.87 1.07 26.98
C ALA A 12 12.33 1.42 27.31
N ARG A 13 13.15 1.83 26.34
CA ARG A 13 14.46 2.45 26.59
C ARG A 13 14.30 3.83 27.22
N PHE A 14 13.44 4.66 26.64
CA PHE A 14 13.20 6.03 27.07
C PHE A 14 12.74 6.13 28.54
N VAL A 15 11.74 5.34 28.96
CA VAL A 15 11.28 5.37 30.36
C VAL A 15 12.41 4.99 31.33
N ARG A 16 13.24 4.00 31.01
CA ARG A 16 14.41 3.63 31.83
C ARG A 16 15.46 4.73 31.90
N GLN A 17 15.66 5.50 30.81
CA GLN A 17 16.54 6.66 30.77
C GLN A 17 16.01 7.78 31.70
N VAL A 18 14.72 8.12 31.60
CA VAL A 18 14.09 9.15 32.46
C VAL A 18 14.05 8.72 33.94
N ASP A 19 13.69 7.47 34.24
CA ASP A 19 13.71 6.94 35.63
C ASP A 19 15.11 6.96 36.26
N SER A 20 16.17 6.84 35.45
CA SER A 20 17.55 6.99 35.92
C SER A 20 17.91 8.45 36.17
N ALA A 21 17.50 9.36 35.29
CA ALA A 21 17.78 10.78 35.41
C ALA A 21 17.00 11.45 36.57
N LEU A 22 15.73 11.06 36.78
CA LEU A 22 14.89 11.50 37.90
C LEU A 22 15.50 11.19 39.27
N LYS A 23 16.21 10.07 39.41
CA LYS A 23 16.92 9.73 40.66
C LYS A 23 18.06 10.69 40.97
N VAL A 24 18.77 11.16 39.94
CA VAL A 24 19.81 12.20 40.09
C VAL A 24 19.15 13.53 40.41
N LEU A 25 18.12 13.94 39.64
CA LEU A 25 17.44 15.22 39.83
C LEU A 25 16.85 15.41 41.24
N ARG A 26 16.30 14.36 41.86
CA ARG A 26 15.82 14.38 43.26
C ARG A 26 16.91 14.62 44.31
N THR A 27 18.20 14.63 43.93
CA THR A 27 19.33 15.01 44.80
C THR A 27 19.91 16.39 44.48
N VAL A 28 19.55 16.97 43.32
CA VAL A 28 19.99 18.29 42.85
C VAL A 28 18.92 19.36 43.17
N LEU A 29 17.65 19.02 42.92
CA LEU A 29 16.50 19.83 43.26
C LEU A 29 16.20 19.77 44.77
N LYS A 30 15.62 20.85 45.30
CA LYS A 30 15.26 20.97 46.73
C LYS A 30 14.31 19.85 47.16
N ASN A 31 14.55 19.26 48.33
CA ASN A 31 13.87 18.07 48.89
C ASN A 31 12.33 18.04 48.87
N ASN A 32 11.65 19.18 48.67
CA ASN A 32 10.20 19.30 48.66
C ASN A 32 9.61 19.37 47.22
N ARG A 33 10.41 19.04 46.19
CA ARG A 33 10.03 19.09 44.77
C ARG A 33 9.84 17.69 44.20
N GLU A 34 8.72 17.46 43.52
CA GLU A 34 8.38 16.17 42.91
C GLU A 34 8.12 16.31 41.40
N PRO A 35 9.17 16.49 40.58
CA PRO A 35 9.02 16.43 39.13
C PRO A 35 8.67 15.01 38.66
N LEU A 36 7.78 14.94 37.68
CA LEU A 36 7.24 13.72 37.08
C LEU A 36 7.29 13.79 35.56
N LEU A 37 7.18 12.64 34.90
CA LEU A 37 6.95 12.56 33.45
C LEU A 37 5.68 13.34 33.08
N ALA A 38 5.74 14.11 31.99
CA ALA A 38 4.64 14.98 31.52
C ALA A 38 3.28 14.25 31.40
N GLU A 39 3.28 12.99 30.97
CA GLU A 39 2.06 12.15 30.84
C GLU A 39 1.34 11.86 32.17
N ARG A 40 1.95 12.17 33.32
CA ARG A 40 1.40 11.92 34.67
C ARG A 40 0.91 13.18 35.38
N VAL A 41 1.05 14.36 34.75
CA VAL A 41 0.67 15.65 35.32
C VAL A 41 -0.45 16.26 34.47
N GLY A 42 -1.44 16.90 35.08
CA GLY A 42 -2.47 17.64 34.33
C GLY A 42 -1.86 18.86 33.65
N HIS A 43 -1.98 18.96 32.32
CA HIS A 43 -1.34 19.99 31.50
C HIS A 43 -2.20 20.34 30.27
N THR A 44 -2.03 21.55 29.73
CA THR A 44 -2.76 22.01 28.53
C THR A 44 -2.06 21.60 27.23
N TYR A 45 -2.63 21.92 26.07
CA TYR A 45 -1.93 21.77 24.78
C TYR A 45 -0.74 22.76 24.65
N GLN A 46 -0.85 23.97 25.22
CA GLN A 46 0.19 25.00 25.11
C GLN A 46 1.45 24.66 25.93
N ASP A 47 1.30 23.95 27.04
CA ASP A 47 2.42 23.50 27.87
C ASP A 47 3.32 22.48 27.15
N LYS A 48 2.79 21.80 26.12
CA LYS A 48 3.56 20.85 25.30
C LYS A 48 4.51 21.56 24.34
N TYR A 49 4.16 22.75 23.84
CA TYR A 49 5.10 23.60 23.09
C TYR A 49 6.19 24.14 24.01
N ARG A 50 5.81 24.68 25.17
CA ARG A 50 6.75 25.10 26.22
C ARG A 50 7.70 23.96 26.66
N LEU A 51 7.22 22.72 26.69
CA LEU A 51 8.04 21.53 26.96
C LEU A 51 9.03 21.22 25.84
N ALA A 52 8.64 21.36 24.56
CA ALA A 52 9.54 21.20 23.42
C ALA A 52 10.61 22.32 23.39
N GLU A 53 10.23 23.55 23.71
CA GLU A 53 11.13 24.70 23.89
C GLU A 53 12.12 24.45 25.04
N PHE A 54 11.65 23.96 26.19
CA PHE A 54 12.50 23.57 27.33
C PHE A 54 13.49 22.45 26.98
N LEU A 55 13.04 21.41 26.25
CA LEU A 55 13.91 20.33 25.77
C LEU A 55 15.01 20.86 24.83
N ALA A 56 14.65 21.74 23.88
CA ALA A 56 15.58 22.32 22.92
C ALA A 56 16.63 23.22 23.62
N ASN A 57 16.19 24.12 24.51
CA ASN A 57 17.10 24.98 25.29
C ASN A 57 18.02 24.18 26.22
N SER A 58 17.50 23.11 26.84
CA SER A 58 18.31 22.18 27.62
C SER A 58 19.33 21.43 26.75
N ALA A 59 18.95 20.99 25.55
CA ALA A 59 19.83 20.27 24.62
C ALA A 59 20.95 21.17 24.05
N LEU A 60 20.62 22.41 23.71
CA LEU A 60 21.57 23.44 23.26
C LEU A 60 22.59 23.77 24.36
N SER A 61 22.12 24.04 25.58
CA SER A 61 22.98 24.34 26.73
C SER A 61 23.89 23.14 27.10
N ALA A 62 23.34 21.92 27.03
CA ALA A 62 24.11 20.70 27.23
C ALA A 62 25.17 20.46 26.13
N HIS A 63 24.89 20.89 24.89
CA HIS A 63 25.85 20.87 23.79
C HIS A 63 26.96 21.92 23.94
N PHE A 64 26.64 23.12 24.45
CA PHE A 64 27.64 24.15 24.73
C PHE A 64 28.72 23.64 25.69
N LEU A 65 28.34 22.91 26.73
CA LEU A 65 29.28 22.25 27.65
C LEU A 65 30.15 21.16 26.97
N CYS A 66 29.68 20.54 25.90
CA CYS A 66 30.48 19.62 25.09
C CYS A 66 31.45 20.38 24.17
N PHE A 67 31.02 21.50 23.57
CA PHE A 67 31.87 22.34 22.70
C PHE A 67 33.07 22.93 23.44
N ASP A 68 32.90 23.38 24.69
CA ASP A 68 34.03 23.81 25.55
C ASP A 68 35.10 22.71 25.67
N ARG A 69 34.69 21.44 25.81
CA ARG A 69 35.58 20.27 25.86
C ARG A 69 36.20 19.86 24.51
N LEU A 70 35.70 20.40 23.40
CA LEU A 70 36.34 20.30 22.07
C LEU A 70 37.36 21.43 21.82
N GLY A 71 37.56 22.33 22.79
CA GLY A 71 38.44 23.50 22.70
C GLY A 71 37.70 24.78 22.28
N VAL A 72 36.39 24.75 22.08
CA VAL A 72 35.57 25.92 21.72
C VAL A 72 35.19 26.70 22.99
N ASN A 73 36.19 27.30 23.62
CA ASN A 73 36.03 28.07 24.85
C ASN A 73 35.18 29.35 24.65
N ALA A 74 34.84 30.02 25.75
CA ALA A 74 33.98 31.20 25.77
C ALA A 74 34.43 32.41 24.91
N SER A 75 35.73 32.58 24.62
CA SER A 75 36.19 33.65 23.71
C SER A 75 36.16 33.21 22.25
N ILE A 76 36.45 31.93 21.98
CA ILE A 76 36.36 31.36 20.63
C ILE A 76 34.90 31.29 20.18
N ILE A 77 33.96 30.81 21.00
CA ILE A 77 32.54 30.72 20.62
C ILE A 77 31.95 32.10 20.29
N GLY A 78 32.39 33.17 20.98
CA GLY A 78 32.01 34.55 20.67
C GLY A 78 32.45 34.97 19.26
N LYS A 79 33.68 34.65 18.87
CA LYS A 79 34.20 34.90 17.51
C LYS A 79 33.51 34.02 16.45
N LEU A 80 33.23 32.75 16.75
CA LEU A 80 32.47 31.88 15.84
C LEU A 80 31.03 32.40 15.64
N LYS A 81 30.39 32.94 16.68
CA LYS A 81 29.08 33.59 16.61
C LYS A 81 29.12 34.90 15.80
N GLU A 82 30.23 35.64 15.84
CA GLU A 82 30.43 36.79 14.96
C GLU A 82 30.56 36.36 13.49
N TRP A 83 31.28 35.27 13.21
CA TRP A 83 31.36 34.67 11.89
C TRP A 83 29.99 34.21 11.37
N SER A 84 29.19 33.52 12.19
CA SER A 84 27.89 32.96 11.75
C SER A 84 26.87 34.02 11.30
N ARG A 85 27.02 35.28 11.72
CA ARG A 85 26.21 36.42 11.24
C ARG A 85 26.45 36.78 9.76
N THR A 86 27.53 36.29 9.15
CA THR A 86 27.95 36.70 7.79
C THR A 86 28.30 35.52 6.88
N HIS A 87 28.78 34.42 7.44
CA HIS A 87 29.27 33.26 6.70
C HIS A 87 28.91 31.96 7.43
N SER A 88 28.81 30.85 6.69
CA SER A 88 28.66 29.53 7.30
C SER A 88 29.89 29.18 8.16
N VAL A 89 29.69 28.59 9.34
CA VAL A 89 30.78 28.16 10.24
C VAL A 89 30.86 26.64 10.27
N THR A 90 32.03 26.11 9.96
CA THR A 90 32.26 24.66 9.83
C THR A 90 33.36 24.20 10.76
N LEU A 91 33.11 23.10 11.49
CA LEU A 91 34.13 22.35 12.22
C LEU A 91 34.65 21.21 11.35
N ARG A 92 35.97 21.08 11.26
CA ARG A 92 36.68 20.06 10.49
C ARG A 92 37.63 19.29 11.40
N PHE A 93 37.44 17.98 11.49
CA PHE A 93 38.43 17.07 12.05
C PHE A 93 39.30 16.51 10.91
N ARG A 94 40.62 16.72 11.00
CA ARG A 94 41.61 16.28 10.00
C ARG A 94 42.83 15.68 10.67
N GLY A 95 43.65 14.95 9.90
CA GLY A 95 44.88 14.36 10.43
C GLY A 95 45.79 13.75 9.38
N GLN A 96 47.03 13.49 9.79
CA GLN A 96 48.09 12.88 8.99
C GLN A 96 48.83 11.82 9.81
N GLU A 97 48.88 10.61 9.27
CA GLU A 97 49.64 9.48 9.80
C GLU A 97 50.92 9.29 8.97
N ASN A 98 52.08 9.28 9.63
CA ASN A 98 53.38 9.01 9.01
C ASN A 98 53.99 7.73 9.60
N CYS A 99 54.67 6.93 8.78
CA CYS A 99 55.28 5.66 9.19
C CYS A 99 56.66 5.47 8.52
N ASP A 100 57.72 5.69 9.29
CA ASP A 100 59.11 5.58 8.82
C ASP A 100 59.82 4.36 9.43
N PHE A 101 60.80 3.80 8.72
CA PHE A 101 61.64 2.71 9.24
C PHE A 101 62.69 3.25 10.22
N LEU A 102 62.88 2.59 11.36
CA LEU A 102 63.87 2.98 12.38
C LEU A 102 65.09 2.06 12.41
N ARG A 103 64.88 0.76 12.69
CA ARG A 103 65.98 -0.20 12.90
C ARG A 103 65.54 -1.65 12.74
N LYS A 104 66.54 -2.53 12.65
CA LYS A 104 66.42 -3.99 12.53
C LYS A 104 67.28 -4.64 13.61
N GLU A 105 66.70 -5.52 14.42
CA GLU A 105 67.38 -6.29 15.46
C GLU A 105 67.19 -7.79 15.18
N THR A 106 68.10 -8.62 15.67
CA THR A 106 67.98 -10.09 15.58
C THR A 106 68.05 -10.71 16.96
N ARG A 107 67.02 -11.49 17.30
CA ARG A 107 66.93 -12.22 18.57
C ARG A 107 66.93 -13.73 18.34
N LYS A 108 67.51 -14.47 19.28
CA LYS A 108 67.51 -15.93 19.28
C LYS A 108 66.46 -16.43 20.26
N GLU A 109 65.50 -17.18 19.76
CA GLU A 109 64.40 -17.74 20.55
C GLU A 109 64.51 -19.26 20.52
N GLU A 110 64.73 -19.88 21.69
CA GLU A 110 64.82 -21.34 21.79
C GLU A 110 63.43 -21.96 21.65
N SER A 111 63.23 -22.81 20.65
CA SER A 111 61.93 -23.44 20.41
C SER A 111 61.67 -24.61 21.38
N THR A 112 60.41 -24.78 21.78
CA THR A 112 59.95 -25.80 22.75
C THR A 112 59.78 -27.21 22.17
N HIS A 113 60.27 -27.48 20.96
CA HIS A 113 60.11 -28.77 20.29
C HIS A 113 61.37 -29.64 20.38
N TYR A 114 61.29 -30.68 21.22
CA TYR A 114 62.25 -31.79 21.22
C TYR A 114 61.98 -32.74 20.03
N VAL A 115 63.03 -33.18 19.33
CA VAL A 115 62.91 -34.12 18.20
C VAL A 115 63.82 -35.34 18.42
N SER A 116 63.18 -36.44 18.82
CA SER A 116 63.55 -37.87 18.72
C SER A 116 65.04 -38.31 18.73
N GLU A 117 65.35 -39.22 19.64
CA GLU A 117 66.52 -40.11 19.57
C GLU A 117 66.55 -40.93 18.25
N ARG A 118 67.75 -41.38 17.87
CA ARG A 118 67.95 -42.60 17.07
C ARG A 118 68.89 -43.53 17.84
N GLU A 119 68.49 -44.77 18.06
CA GLU A 119 69.41 -45.79 18.60
C GLU A 119 70.39 -46.25 17.52
N SER A 120 71.68 -46.14 17.81
CA SER A 120 72.77 -46.80 17.10
C SER A 120 72.86 -48.27 17.56
N SER A 121 72.65 -49.20 16.63
CA SER A 121 73.02 -50.61 16.86
C SER A 121 74.49 -50.83 16.50
N LEU A 122 75.22 -51.50 17.38
CA LEU A 122 76.68 -51.62 17.44
C LEU A 122 77.42 -50.29 17.71
N PHE A 123 78.23 -50.30 18.77
CA PHE A 123 79.04 -49.19 19.31
C PHE A 123 78.30 -47.92 19.77
N GLY A 124 77.86 -47.96 21.03
CA GLY A 124 77.67 -46.78 21.89
C GLY A 124 76.35 -46.02 21.70
N LYS A 125 75.56 -45.92 22.78
CA LYS A 125 74.49 -44.91 22.86
C LYS A 125 75.10 -43.53 23.05
N SER A 126 74.77 -42.58 22.17
CA SER A 126 75.04 -41.16 22.36
C SER A 126 73.73 -40.37 22.23
N THR A 127 73.33 -39.70 23.30
CA THR A 127 72.16 -38.80 23.32
C THR A 127 72.57 -37.44 22.79
N ARG A 128 72.19 -37.12 21.55
CA ARG A 128 72.42 -35.82 20.93
C ARG A 128 71.17 -34.94 21.07
N THR A 129 71.29 -33.85 21.83
CA THR A 129 70.20 -32.90 22.08
C THR A 129 70.33 -31.68 21.15
N ASP A 130 69.82 -31.78 19.92
CA ASP A 130 69.83 -30.66 18.98
C ASP A 130 68.76 -29.61 19.36
N LYS A 131 69.19 -28.50 19.98
CA LYS A 131 68.33 -27.33 20.20
C LYS A 131 68.11 -26.58 18.89
N VAL A 132 66.86 -26.51 18.41
CA VAL A 132 66.48 -25.62 17.31
C VAL A 132 66.33 -24.19 17.84
N ILE A 133 67.40 -23.41 17.69
CA ILE A 133 67.45 -21.98 17.99
C ILE A 133 66.93 -21.21 16.78
N THR A 134 65.70 -20.70 16.88
CA THR A 134 65.10 -19.88 15.82
C THR A 134 65.64 -18.45 15.92
N THR A 135 66.32 -17.98 14.88
CA THR A 135 66.73 -16.56 14.82
C THR A 135 65.60 -15.74 14.22
N ILE A 136 64.89 -14.99 15.07
CA ILE A 136 63.81 -14.09 14.68
C ILE A 136 64.40 -12.72 14.39
N THR A 137 63.95 -12.10 13.30
CA THR A 137 64.39 -10.78 12.86
C THR A 137 63.27 -9.79 13.10
N ASP A 138 63.53 -8.82 13.97
CA ASP A 138 62.58 -7.81 14.42
C ASP A 138 62.86 -6.47 13.72
N TYR A 139 61.83 -5.91 13.10
CA TYR A 139 61.85 -4.62 12.40
C TYR A 139 61.03 -3.62 13.19
N PHE A 140 61.57 -2.42 13.40
CA PHE A 140 60.96 -1.36 14.19
C PHE A 140 60.67 -0.15 13.31
N TRP A 141 59.44 0.37 13.40
CA TRP A 141 58.91 1.43 12.57
C TRP A 141 58.34 2.55 13.45
N GLY A 142 58.75 3.79 13.19
CA GLY A 142 58.28 4.97 13.90
C GLY A 142 56.98 5.44 13.29
N PHE A 143 55.88 5.23 14.00
CA PHE A 143 54.57 5.73 13.62
C PHE A 143 54.27 7.04 14.36
N THR A 144 53.87 8.07 13.63
CA THR A 144 53.46 9.36 14.17
C THR A 144 52.10 9.72 13.60
N ALA A 145 51.11 9.97 14.45
CA ALA A 145 49.80 10.48 14.05
C ALA A 145 49.63 11.90 14.58
N HIS A 146 49.48 12.86 13.67
CA HIS A 146 49.00 14.21 13.97
C HIS A 146 47.50 14.27 13.65
N TYR A 147 46.70 14.82 14.55
CA TYR A 147 45.30 15.12 14.29
C TYR A 147 44.94 16.48 14.87
N GLU A 148 43.96 17.14 14.26
CA GLU A 148 43.44 18.42 14.75
C GLU A 148 41.98 18.67 14.37
N LEU A 149 41.33 19.41 15.25
CA LEU A 149 39.99 19.95 15.10
C LEU A 149 40.12 21.45 14.86
N VAL A 150 39.61 21.92 13.73
CA VAL A 150 39.69 23.34 13.33
C VAL A 150 38.29 23.90 13.03
N ALA A 151 38.11 25.20 13.23
CA ALA A 151 36.89 25.94 12.88
C ALA A 151 37.20 27.01 11.84
N TYR A 152 36.40 27.10 10.77
CA TYR A 152 36.60 28.09 9.70
C TYR A 152 35.27 28.67 9.18
N GLN A 153 35.38 29.81 8.50
CA GLN A 153 34.25 30.56 7.93
C GLN A 153 34.16 30.37 6.40
N GLY A 154 32.94 30.15 5.90
CA GLY A 154 32.64 29.94 4.49
C GLY A 154 33.46 28.80 3.88
N THR A 155 34.27 29.13 2.87
CA THR A 155 35.25 28.25 2.23
C THR A 155 36.71 28.60 2.60
N ASN A 156 36.91 29.61 3.47
CA ASN A 156 38.23 30.15 3.78
C ASN A 156 38.90 29.33 4.90
N ILE A 157 39.54 28.23 4.49
CA ILE A 157 40.30 27.31 5.35
C ILE A 157 41.63 27.92 5.81
N SER A 158 42.12 28.99 5.16
CA SER A 158 43.39 29.66 5.48
C SER A 158 43.35 30.35 6.84
N ASP A 159 42.22 30.99 7.18
CA ASP A 159 42.00 31.71 8.44
C ASP A 159 41.40 30.80 9.55
N ALA A 160 41.56 29.48 9.43
CA ALA A 160 40.99 28.51 10.37
C ALA A 160 41.59 28.62 11.78
N ILE A 161 40.72 28.64 12.79
CA ILE A 161 41.10 28.58 14.20
C ILE A 161 41.32 27.12 14.58
N VAL A 162 42.52 26.77 15.03
CA VAL A 162 42.80 25.46 15.62
C VAL A 162 42.19 25.41 17.03
N LEU A 163 41.25 24.48 17.25
CA LEU A 163 40.55 24.30 18.52
C LEU A 163 41.28 23.31 19.43
N THR A 164 41.72 22.19 18.86
CA THR A 164 42.51 21.13 19.50
C THR A 164 43.45 20.55 18.46
N SER A 165 44.72 20.33 18.78
CA SER A 165 45.71 19.71 17.88
C SER A 165 46.68 18.86 18.72
N ARG A 166 46.99 17.63 18.29
CA ARG A 166 47.81 16.69 19.07
C ARG A 166 48.63 15.76 18.18
N ILE A 167 49.83 15.42 18.63
CA ILE A 167 50.74 14.49 17.98
C ILE A 167 50.98 13.30 18.92
N GLY A 168 50.54 12.10 18.51
CA GLY A 168 50.86 10.83 19.14
C GLY A 168 51.97 10.10 18.39
N LYS A 169 52.83 9.36 19.11
CA LYS A 169 53.97 8.61 18.56
C LYS A 169 54.05 7.22 19.16
N TYR A 170 54.34 6.21 18.34
CA TYR A 170 54.50 4.83 18.79
C TYR A 170 55.48 4.06 17.90
N GLU A 171 56.15 3.06 18.48
CA GLU A 171 57.09 2.20 17.76
C GLU A 171 56.41 0.86 17.40
N ILE A 172 56.03 0.70 16.14
CA ILE A 172 55.44 -0.53 15.64
C ILE A 172 56.54 -1.56 15.42
N LYS A 173 56.36 -2.77 15.99
CA LYS A 173 57.25 -3.92 15.80
C LYS A 173 56.65 -4.94 14.81
N THR A 174 57.43 -5.38 13.82
CA THR A 174 57.07 -6.47 12.90
C THR A 174 58.18 -7.53 12.83
N THR A 175 57.82 -8.80 12.63
CA THR A 175 58.76 -9.91 12.37
C THR A 175 59.14 -10.05 10.89
N ASN A 176 58.66 -9.13 10.05
CA ASN A 176 58.67 -9.21 8.59
C ASN A 176 59.16 -7.87 8.02
N ASP A 177 59.90 -7.90 6.92
CA ASP A 177 60.45 -6.74 6.17
C ASP A 177 59.37 -5.94 5.38
N GLY A 178 58.09 -6.05 5.80
CA GLY A 178 56.95 -5.40 5.17
C GLY A 178 56.46 -4.21 5.99
N THR A 179 56.39 -3.03 5.37
CA THR A 179 55.94 -1.78 6.01
C THR A 179 54.53 -1.94 6.60
N PRO A 180 54.31 -1.68 7.91
CA PRO A 180 53.03 -1.97 8.56
C PRO A 180 51.89 -0.98 8.23
N LYS A 181 52.23 0.21 7.73
CA LYS A 181 51.31 1.30 7.31
C LYS A 181 51.93 2.03 6.10
N PRO A 182 51.14 2.78 5.30
CA PRO A 182 51.69 3.68 4.29
C PRO A 182 52.65 4.71 4.89
N LYS A 183 53.67 5.13 4.15
CA LYS A 183 54.68 6.10 4.65
C LYS A 183 54.05 7.42 5.08
N ILE A 184 53.09 7.90 4.31
CA ILE A 184 52.22 9.03 4.64
C ILE A 184 50.79 8.59 4.30
N SER A 185 49.84 8.88 5.18
CA SER A 185 48.41 8.74 4.92
C SER A 185 47.66 9.92 5.55
N VAL A 186 47.06 10.75 4.70
CA VAL A 186 46.16 11.83 5.13
C VAL A 186 44.78 11.22 5.41
N LEU A 187 44.11 11.69 6.46
CA LEU A 187 42.73 11.38 6.76
C LEU A 187 41.81 12.28 5.93
N ASN A 188 40.75 11.73 5.34
CA ASN A 188 39.72 12.54 4.69
C ASN A 188 39.09 13.48 5.73
N ASP A 189 38.97 14.77 5.39
CA ASP A 189 38.36 15.78 6.26
C ASP A 189 36.93 15.38 6.68
N ILE A 190 36.65 15.45 7.99
CA ILE A 190 35.34 15.12 8.57
C ILE A 190 34.70 16.43 9.04
N ASP A 191 33.74 16.92 8.26
CA ASP A 191 33.13 18.25 8.42
C ASP A 191 31.74 18.22 9.05
N VAL A 192 31.40 19.25 9.83
CA VAL A 192 30.03 19.58 10.24
C VAL A 192 29.81 21.09 10.32
N ASN A 193 28.71 21.58 9.76
CA ASN A 193 28.30 22.97 9.93
C ASN A 193 27.67 23.18 11.32
N ILE A 194 28.02 24.28 11.98
CA ILE A 194 27.52 24.66 13.30
C ILE A 194 26.85 26.05 13.33
N SER A 195 26.55 26.63 12.16
CA SER A 195 25.91 27.96 12.03
C SER A 195 24.61 28.06 12.83
N TRP A 196 23.68 27.14 12.59
CA TRP A 196 22.38 27.08 13.28
C TRP A 196 22.51 27.02 14.81
N PHE A 197 23.51 26.30 15.34
CA PHE A 197 23.79 26.25 16.78
C PHE A 197 24.27 27.60 17.32
N LEU A 198 25.15 28.28 16.60
CA LEU A 198 25.68 29.61 16.98
C LEU A 198 24.60 30.70 16.88
N GLU A 199 23.68 30.57 15.94
CA GLU A 199 22.50 31.42 15.77
C GLU A 199 21.47 31.20 16.90
N SER A 200 21.25 29.94 17.32
CA SER A 200 20.32 29.54 18.40
C SER A 200 20.75 29.93 19.82
N LEU A 201 21.88 30.63 19.96
CA LEU A 201 22.33 31.22 21.22
C LEU A 201 21.95 32.71 21.30
N SER A 202 21.78 33.21 22.52
CA SER A 202 21.60 34.64 22.81
C SER A 202 22.90 35.44 22.61
N SER A 203 22.83 36.76 22.82
CA SER A 203 24.01 37.63 22.99
C SER A 203 24.81 37.32 24.27
N SER A 204 24.17 36.76 25.30
CA SER A 204 24.79 36.28 26.55
C SER A 204 25.34 34.84 26.46
N LEU A 205 25.34 34.22 25.26
CA LEU A 205 25.75 32.82 25.00
C LEU A 205 24.90 31.76 25.73
N GLN A 206 23.70 32.11 26.18
CA GLN A 206 22.69 31.18 26.68
C GLN A 206 21.87 30.62 25.51
N ALA A 207 21.20 29.47 25.67
CA ALA A 207 20.26 29.00 24.65
C ALA A 207 19.03 29.92 24.57
N SER A 208 18.54 30.21 23.36
CA SER A 208 17.37 31.07 23.14
C SER A 208 16.49 30.55 21.99
N PHE A 209 16.06 29.30 22.11
CA PHE A 209 15.13 28.63 21.21
C PHE A 209 13.67 28.90 21.63
N SER A 210 12.81 29.18 20.64
CA SER A 210 11.37 29.36 20.77
C SER A 210 10.68 28.86 19.50
N ILE A 211 9.41 28.47 19.56
CA ILE A 211 8.63 28.00 18.40
C ILE A 211 7.63 29.08 17.98
N ASP A 212 7.59 29.49 16.72
CA ASP A 212 6.54 30.36 16.20
C ASP A 212 5.22 29.57 16.05
N ARG A 213 4.30 29.83 16.97
CA ARG A 213 2.96 29.21 17.00
C ARG A 213 1.95 29.91 16.09
N ALA A 214 2.31 31.04 15.46
CA ALA A 214 1.50 31.73 14.45
C ALA A 214 1.87 31.31 13.02
N SER A 215 3.00 30.62 12.83
CA SER A 215 3.44 30.09 11.53
C SER A 215 2.45 29.03 11.00
N LYS A 216 2.06 29.17 9.73
CA LYS A 216 1.18 28.21 9.03
C LYS A 216 1.75 26.78 8.94
N ASN A 217 3.05 26.61 9.19
CA ASN A 217 3.75 25.32 9.16
C ASN A 217 3.95 24.71 10.57
N CYS A 218 3.34 25.28 11.60
CA CYS A 218 3.46 24.85 12.99
C CYS A 218 2.30 23.90 13.38
N TYR A 219 2.41 22.62 13.00
CA TYR A 219 1.34 21.64 13.22
C TYR A 219 1.25 21.20 14.68
N THR A 220 2.37 20.78 15.28
CA THR A 220 2.44 20.29 16.67
C THR A 220 3.77 20.67 17.35
N PRO A 221 3.91 20.48 18.68
CA PRO A 221 5.18 20.67 19.37
C PRO A 221 6.37 19.88 18.83
N ARG A 222 6.13 18.78 18.07
CA ARG A 222 7.18 18.06 17.33
C ARG A 222 7.28 18.56 15.89
N ARG A 223 6.15 18.61 15.17
CA ARG A 223 6.08 18.96 13.74
C ARG A 223 5.96 20.48 13.56
N ASN A 224 7.08 21.19 13.67
CA ASN A 224 7.24 22.62 13.39
C ASN A 224 8.66 22.87 12.84
N ALA A 225 8.84 23.97 12.10
CA ALA A 225 10.06 24.23 11.32
C ALA A 225 11.32 24.32 12.19
N GLU A 226 11.18 24.86 13.40
CA GLU A 226 12.24 25.11 14.37
C GLU A 226 12.74 23.80 14.99
N ILE A 227 11.84 22.90 15.39
CA ILE A 227 12.20 21.56 15.88
C ILE A 227 12.74 20.68 14.75
N GLU A 228 12.22 20.74 13.52
CA GLU A 228 12.82 20.01 12.40
C GLU A 228 14.24 20.52 12.08
N ALA A 229 14.49 21.83 12.13
CA ALA A 229 15.83 22.40 11.96
C ALA A 229 16.80 21.98 13.09
N ALA A 230 16.31 21.94 14.35
CA ALA A 230 17.09 21.41 15.47
C ALA A 230 17.42 19.92 15.28
N LEU A 231 16.46 19.10 14.85
CA LEU A 231 16.64 17.68 14.58
C LEU A 231 17.65 17.43 13.44
N ASP A 232 17.58 18.20 12.34
CA ASP A 232 18.53 18.12 11.24
C ASP A 232 19.98 18.45 11.68
N PHE A 233 20.17 19.56 12.41
CA PHE A 233 21.47 19.90 12.99
C PHE A 233 21.98 18.78 13.92
N PHE A 234 21.16 18.32 14.86
CA PHE A 234 21.54 17.33 15.84
C PHE A 234 21.85 15.95 15.20
N VAL A 235 21.12 15.53 14.16
CA VAL A 235 21.42 14.30 13.40
C VAL A 235 22.74 14.43 12.62
N LYS A 236 23.00 15.59 11.99
CA LYS A 236 24.29 15.87 11.33
C LYS A 236 25.45 15.83 12.34
N PHE A 237 25.29 16.45 13.50
CA PHE A 237 26.31 16.46 14.55
C PHE A 237 26.53 15.07 15.20
N PHE A 238 25.47 14.26 15.33
CA PHE A 238 25.57 12.88 15.79
C PHE A 238 26.44 12.05 14.84
N HIS A 239 26.17 12.12 13.53
CA HIS A 239 26.93 11.40 12.51
C HIS A 239 28.39 11.86 12.46
N TRP A 240 28.65 13.17 12.51
CA TRP A 240 30.00 13.72 12.62
C TRP A 240 30.76 13.18 13.84
N SER A 241 30.17 13.30 15.03
CA SER A 241 30.74 12.80 16.29
C SER A 241 31.04 11.31 16.24
N SER A 242 30.17 10.53 15.60
CA SER A 242 30.35 9.10 15.41
C SER A 242 31.48 8.75 14.44
N ASN A 243 31.68 9.56 13.38
CA ASN A 243 32.77 9.37 12.43
C ASN A 243 34.13 9.70 13.06
N VAL A 244 34.20 10.75 13.88
CA VAL A 244 35.41 11.11 14.65
C VAL A 244 35.74 10.03 15.69
N GLU A 245 34.77 9.52 16.48
CA GLU A 245 35.01 8.37 17.37
C GLU A 245 35.53 7.14 16.58
N ASN A 246 34.92 6.86 15.43
CA ASN A 246 35.26 5.70 14.62
C ASN A 246 36.72 5.75 14.13
N TYR A 247 37.26 6.94 13.80
CA TYR A 247 38.69 7.13 13.50
C TYR A 247 39.56 6.64 14.67
N PHE A 248 39.32 7.13 15.89
CA PHE A 248 40.12 6.73 17.05
C PHE A 248 40.01 5.23 17.33
N ARG A 249 38.79 4.68 17.43
CA ARG A 249 38.58 3.28 17.82
C ARG A 249 39.00 2.26 16.76
N THR A 250 38.82 2.53 15.46
CA THR A 250 39.04 1.54 14.40
C THR A 250 40.35 1.72 13.62
N ARG A 251 40.90 2.94 13.58
CA ARG A 251 42.10 3.25 12.77
C ARG A 251 43.33 3.59 13.61
N LEU A 252 43.18 4.38 14.68
CA LEU A 252 44.31 4.84 15.50
C LEU A 252 44.68 3.85 16.63
N PHE A 253 43.76 3.58 17.56
CA PHE A 253 44.05 2.75 18.74
C PHE A 253 44.57 1.33 18.40
N PRO A 254 44.10 0.62 17.34
CA PRO A 254 44.62 -0.71 16.98
C PRO A 254 46.10 -0.74 16.51
N VAL A 255 46.75 0.41 16.37
CA VAL A 255 48.20 0.50 16.09
C VAL A 255 49.03 0.26 17.35
N GLU A 256 48.56 0.68 18.52
CA GLU A 256 49.26 0.55 19.81
C GLU A 256 48.98 -0.84 20.43
N ARG A 257 49.65 -1.87 19.92
CA ARG A 257 49.40 -3.26 20.31
C ARG A 257 49.85 -3.55 21.75
N HIS A 258 49.06 -4.36 22.45
CA HIS A 258 49.32 -4.80 23.83
C HIS A 258 49.42 -3.67 24.87
N HIS A 259 48.68 -2.58 24.67
CA HIS A 259 48.62 -1.42 25.58
C HIS A 259 48.27 -1.72 27.05
N GLY A 260 47.61 -2.84 27.36
CA GLY A 260 47.16 -3.21 28.71
C GLY A 260 45.97 -2.38 29.26
N LEU A 261 45.76 -1.17 28.73
CA LEU A 261 44.64 -0.26 29.04
C LEU A 261 43.27 -0.89 28.75
N ASP A 262 42.27 -0.59 29.59
CA ASP A 262 40.86 -0.97 29.37
C ASP A 262 40.13 0.07 28.51
N LEU A 263 39.95 -0.22 27.22
CA LEU A 263 39.22 0.64 26.29
C LEU A 263 37.69 0.66 26.51
N SER A 264 37.14 -0.19 27.39
CA SER A 264 35.72 -0.16 27.76
C SER A 264 35.39 0.92 28.79
N ALA A 265 36.38 1.35 29.59
CA ALA A 265 36.28 2.51 30.47
C ALA A 265 35.99 3.82 29.70
N ILE A 266 36.37 3.90 28.41
CA ILE A 266 36.01 4.98 27.49
C ILE A 266 34.53 4.89 27.12
N SER A 267 33.67 5.33 28.03
CA SER A 267 32.20 5.38 27.89
C SER A 267 31.62 6.63 28.55
N SER A 268 30.60 7.23 27.95
CA SER A 268 29.80 8.33 28.55
C SER A 268 28.80 7.85 29.61
N ASN A 269 28.81 6.56 29.94
CA ASN A 269 28.07 6.02 31.09
C ASN A 269 28.52 6.75 32.37
N GLU A 270 27.59 6.98 33.30
CA GLU A 270 27.74 7.79 34.53
C GLU A 270 27.71 9.32 34.35
N VAL A 271 27.76 9.87 33.12
CA VAL A 271 27.59 11.32 32.89
C VAL A 271 26.11 11.68 32.85
N PHE A 272 25.71 12.73 33.56
CA PHE A 272 24.31 13.18 33.61
C PHE A 272 23.89 13.88 32.31
N VAL A 273 22.72 13.50 31.78
CA VAL A 273 22.09 14.11 30.59
C VAL A 273 20.91 14.98 31.06
N PRO A 274 20.95 16.31 30.89
CA PRO A 274 19.95 17.23 31.45
C PRO A 274 18.70 17.41 30.57
N VAL A 275 18.56 16.66 29.48
CA VAL A 275 17.45 16.80 28.51
C VAL A 275 16.35 15.79 28.85
N ILE A 276 15.35 16.21 29.62
CA ILE A 276 14.36 15.30 30.22
C ILE A 276 12.98 15.99 30.22
N PRO A 277 11.91 15.40 29.62
CA PRO A 277 10.60 16.04 29.54
C PRO A 277 9.82 15.83 30.84
N LEU A 278 9.99 16.77 31.77
CA LEU A 278 9.41 16.74 33.10
C LEU A 278 8.47 17.92 33.34
N PHE A 279 7.41 17.65 34.10
CA PHE A 279 6.49 18.63 34.65
C PHE A 279 6.46 18.50 36.18
N GLU A 280 6.06 19.57 36.85
CA GLU A 280 5.92 19.62 38.31
C GLU A 280 4.56 20.21 38.70
N VAL A 281 3.94 19.65 39.74
CA VAL A 281 2.69 20.18 40.30
C VAL A 281 3.05 21.31 41.27
N ASN A 282 2.91 22.56 40.82
CA ASN A 282 3.16 23.75 41.63
C ASN A 282 2.10 23.88 42.74
N ALA A 283 2.34 23.27 43.90
CA ALA A 283 1.38 23.15 45.03
C ALA A 283 1.00 24.47 45.73
N LYS A 284 1.36 25.64 45.19
CA LYS A 284 1.05 26.97 45.76
C LYS A 284 -0.34 27.50 45.40
N SER A 285 -1.11 26.79 44.57
CA SER A 285 -2.41 27.26 44.04
C SER A 285 -3.63 26.68 44.78
N SER A 286 -3.48 26.09 45.97
CA SER A 286 -4.49 25.20 46.56
C SER A 286 -5.16 25.63 47.87
N GLU A 287 -4.81 26.77 48.49
CA GLU A 287 -5.41 27.17 49.79
C GLU A 287 -6.01 28.59 49.85
N ASP A 288 -5.53 29.59 49.10
CA ASP A 288 -6.03 30.98 49.19
C ASP A 288 -6.46 31.59 47.83
N SER A 289 -7.76 31.48 47.49
CA SER A 289 -8.60 32.53 46.84
C SER A 289 -9.93 31.99 46.30
N SER A 290 -10.99 32.05 47.10
CA SER A 290 -12.36 31.68 46.69
C SER A 290 -13.07 32.80 45.91
N THR A 291 -12.52 33.21 44.75
CA THR A 291 -13.09 34.23 43.86
C THR A 291 -13.07 33.76 42.40
N ALA A 292 -14.26 33.61 41.82
CA ALA A 292 -14.42 33.08 40.46
C ALA A 292 -14.08 34.11 39.36
N GLY A 293 -13.58 33.63 38.22
CA GLY A 293 -13.50 34.40 36.96
C GLY A 293 -12.12 34.46 36.28
N GLY A 294 -11.04 34.11 36.98
CA GLY A 294 -9.69 34.11 36.41
C GLY A 294 -9.29 32.76 35.80
N SER A 295 -8.82 32.76 34.55
CA SER A 295 -8.13 31.61 33.95
C SER A 295 -6.70 31.54 34.47
N HIS A 296 -6.51 30.96 35.65
CA HIS A 296 -5.17 30.75 36.22
C HIS A 296 -4.39 29.73 35.39
N GLU A 297 -3.39 30.21 34.63
CA GLU A 297 -2.37 29.32 34.08
C GLU A 297 -1.60 28.69 35.24
N LEU A 298 -1.75 27.38 35.41
CA LEU A 298 -0.87 26.59 36.25
C LEU A 298 0.48 26.50 35.55
N GLU A 299 1.52 27.09 36.13
CA GLU A 299 2.90 26.94 35.66
C GLU A 299 3.39 25.53 36.02
N VAL A 300 3.07 24.58 35.14
CA VAL A 300 3.32 23.12 35.28
C VAL A 300 4.76 22.72 34.91
N ILE A 301 5.58 23.69 34.50
CA ILE A 301 6.89 23.48 33.87
C ILE A 301 8.00 23.91 34.81
N LEU A 302 9.14 23.21 34.74
CA LEU A 302 10.33 23.58 35.49
C LEU A 302 10.85 24.96 35.02
N PRO A 303 11.03 25.94 35.92
CA PRO A 303 11.53 27.26 35.55
C PRO A 303 12.97 27.19 35.00
N GLU A 304 13.34 28.13 34.13
CA GLU A 304 14.65 28.14 33.45
C GLU A 304 15.85 28.13 34.41
N SER A 305 15.69 28.63 35.64
CA SER A 305 16.68 28.54 36.72
C SER A 305 17.07 27.10 37.13
N ASP A 306 16.25 26.11 36.78
CA ASP A 306 16.58 24.69 36.97
C ASP A 306 17.49 24.15 35.86
N ILE A 307 17.45 24.74 34.65
CA ILE A 307 18.37 24.38 33.57
C ILE A 307 19.82 24.65 34.03
N GLU A 308 20.09 25.77 34.72
CA GLU A 308 21.41 26.06 35.30
C GLU A 308 21.85 25.00 36.33
N GLN A 309 20.93 24.52 37.18
CA GLN A 309 21.22 23.44 38.14
C GLN A 309 21.55 22.13 37.40
N PHE A 310 20.83 21.83 36.31
CA PHE A 310 21.04 20.62 35.51
C PHE A 310 22.37 20.68 34.72
N MET A 311 22.74 21.85 34.20
CA MET A 311 24.04 22.09 33.56
C MET A 311 25.20 21.98 34.56
N ASN A 312 25.02 22.45 35.79
CA ASN A 312 26.01 22.26 36.85
C ASN A 312 26.22 20.78 37.22
N GLU A 313 25.14 19.98 37.25
CA GLU A 313 25.24 18.53 37.49
C GLU A 313 25.87 17.77 36.31
N GLN A 314 25.55 18.14 35.06
CA GLN A 314 26.29 17.64 33.88
C GLN A 314 27.79 17.97 34.00
N LYS A 315 28.13 19.20 34.37
CA LYS A 315 29.52 19.66 34.52
C LYS A 315 30.25 18.91 35.63
N ARG A 316 29.60 18.63 36.77
CA ARG A 316 30.13 17.83 37.88
C ARG A 316 30.39 16.38 37.46
N SER A 317 29.35 15.69 37.00
CA SER A 317 29.44 14.27 36.61
C SER A 317 30.43 14.04 35.46
N MET A 318 30.51 14.95 34.49
CA MET A 318 31.50 14.91 33.41
C MET A 318 32.94 15.11 33.95
N ALA A 319 33.16 16.05 34.87
CA ALA A 319 34.47 16.24 35.50
C ALA A 319 34.90 15.02 36.35
N GLU A 320 33.96 14.42 37.09
CA GLU A 320 34.22 13.17 37.82
C GLU A 320 34.56 12.01 36.88
N LYS A 321 33.92 11.92 35.70
CA LYS A 321 34.24 10.91 34.69
C LYS A 321 35.63 11.13 34.08
N ILE A 322 35.98 12.36 33.71
CA ILE A 322 37.32 12.69 33.22
C ILE A 322 38.39 12.35 34.27
N ARG A 323 38.14 12.65 35.56
CA ARG A 323 39.04 12.27 36.66
C ARG A 323 39.15 10.74 36.86
N LYS A 324 38.14 9.94 36.51
CA LYS A 324 38.30 8.47 36.45
C LYS A 324 39.26 8.07 35.33
N LEU A 325 39.13 8.67 34.14
CA LEU A 325 40.01 8.41 33.00
C LEU A 325 41.47 8.82 33.28
N GLU A 326 41.70 9.93 33.98
CA GLU A 326 43.03 10.38 34.44
C GLU A 326 43.78 9.32 35.27
N ASN A 327 43.06 8.50 36.02
CA ASN A 327 43.64 7.41 36.82
C ASN A 327 43.83 6.10 36.02
N SER A 328 43.29 6.00 34.81
CA SER A 328 43.27 4.77 33.99
C SER A 328 44.03 4.88 32.67
N PHE A 329 44.32 6.10 32.21
CA PHE A 329 45.00 6.37 30.93
C PHE A 329 46.24 7.25 31.14
N PRO A 330 47.35 6.99 30.42
CA PRO A 330 48.56 7.78 30.57
C PRO A 330 48.37 9.21 30.05
N ALA A 331 49.17 10.15 30.56
CA ALA A 331 49.28 11.52 30.05
C ALA A 331 50.37 11.68 28.96
N GLY A 332 50.94 10.58 28.47
CA GLY A 332 52.16 10.55 27.65
C GLY A 332 52.00 10.93 26.17
N GLY A 333 53.06 10.66 25.40
CA GLY A 333 53.14 10.93 23.96
C GLY A 333 52.67 9.79 23.04
N ASN A 334 52.03 8.76 23.59
CA ASN A 334 51.56 7.56 22.88
C ASN A 334 50.28 7.86 22.04
N LEU A 335 49.63 6.83 21.48
CA LEU A 335 48.40 6.98 20.67
C LEU A 335 47.12 6.87 21.51
N ILE A 336 47.18 6.18 22.65
CA ILE A 336 46.06 5.99 23.57
C ILE A 336 46.36 6.70 24.89
N THR A 337 45.79 7.89 25.12
CA THR A 337 46.07 8.71 26.30
C THR A 337 44.78 9.32 26.88
N GLN A 338 44.89 9.95 28.06
CA GLN A 338 43.80 10.69 28.72
C GLN A 338 43.03 11.62 27.77
N ALA A 339 43.70 12.32 26.86
CA ALA A 339 43.06 13.35 26.03
C ALA A 339 42.19 12.73 24.91
N GLU A 340 42.63 11.66 24.24
CA GLU A 340 41.77 10.92 23.31
C GLU A 340 40.58 10.29 24.04
N ALA A 341 40.80 9.70 25.21
CA ALA A 341 39.73 9.14 26.03
C ALA A 341 38.70 10.21 26.44
N SER A 342 39.15 11.40 26.83
CA SER A 342 38.28 12.52 27.22
C SER A 342 37.55 13.14 26.03
N LEU A 343 38.21 13.25 24.87
CA LEU A 343 37.61 13.69 23.61
C LEU A 343 36.51 12.72 23.17
N ILE A 344 36.79 11.41 23.15
CA ILE A 344 35.81 10.39 22.79
C ILE A 344 34.63 10.42 23.77
N VAL A 345 34.86 10.45 25.09
CA VAL A 345 33.75 10.53 26.07
C VAL A 345 32.93 11.81 25.90
N SER A 346 33.52 12.93 25.50
CA SER A 346 32.79 14.18 25.18
C SER A 346 31.90 14.02 23.93
N LEU A 347 32.41 13.39 22.87
CA LEU A 347 31.63 13.08 21.65
C LEU A 347 30.54 12.03 21.92
N MET A 348 30.81 11.03 22.75
CA MET A 348 29.82 10.04 23.18
C MET A 348 28.70 10.70 24.02
N HIS A 349 29.05 11.65 24.90
CA HIS A 349 28.08 12.39 25.71
C HIS A 349 27.24 13.36 24.87
N SER A 350 27.85 14.07 23.91
CA SER A 350 27.13 14.86 22.90
C SER A 350 26.06 14.02 22.18
N ARG A 351 26.41 12.83 21.68
CA ARG A 351 25.44 11.91 21.06
C ARG A 351 24.34 11.45 22.03
N ASN A 352 24.64 11.26 23.32
CA ASN A 352 23.62 10.97 24.32
C ASN A 352 22.64 12.14 24.49
N VAL A 353 23.13 13.39 24.59
CA VAL A 353 22.30 14.61 24.66
C VAL A 353 21.37 14.70 23.45
N ILE A 354 21.89 14.46 22.24
CA ILE A 354 21.11 14.41 20.99
C ILE A 354 20.02 13.33 21.06
N GLN A 355 20.36 12.11 21.48
CA GLN A 355 19.40 11.02 21.53
C GLN A 355 18.27 11.30 22.54
N TYR A 356 18.59 11.86 23.71
CA TYR A 356 17.56 12.25 24.69
C TYR A 356 16.66 13.39 24.18
N PHE A 357 17.18 14.33 23.38
CA PHE A 357 16.36 15.35 22.71
C PHE A 357 15.40 14.72 21.69
N ILE A 358 15.90 13.86 20.80
CA ILE A 358 15.10 13.14 19.79
C ILE A 358 14.01 12.30 20.48
N ASP A 359 14.38 11.51 21.49
CA ASP A 359 13.43 10.70 22.26
C ASP A 359 12.40 11.59 22.98
N GLY A 360 12.82 12.75 23.51
CA GLY A 360 11.98 13.68 24.25
C GLY A 360 10.91 14.36 23.38
N VAL A 361 11.26 14.83 22.18
CA VAL A 361 10.27 15.47 21.28
C VAL A 361 9.33 14.42 20.66
N ASN A 362 9.83 13.22 20.34
CA ASN A 362 9.00 12.11 19.88
C ASN A 362 8.08 11.57 21.00
N TYR A 363 8.50 11.64 22.26
CA TYR A 363 7.66 11.33 23.41
C TYR A 363 6.44 12.28 23.52
N ILE A 364 6.58 13.57 23.20
CA ILE A 364 5.45 14.52 23.19
C ILE A 364 4.41 14.11 22.13
N GLU A 365 4.86 13.65 20.96
CA GLU A 365 3.98 13.15 19.91
C GLU A 365 3.28 11.83 20.29
N GLN A 366 4.02 10.87 20.85
CA GLN A 366 3.44 9.63 21.38
C GLN A 366 2.49 9.89 22.57
N MET A 367 2.72 10.96 23.35
CA MET A 367 1.81 11.41 24.40
C MET A 367 0.50 11.98 23.81
N LEU A 368 0.56 12.75 22.72
CA LEU A 368 -0.63 13.19 21.97
C LEU A 368 -1.42 11.99 21.45
N ARG A 369 -0.75 11.02 20.80
CA ARG A 369 -1.40 9.79 20.32
C ARG A 369 -2.07 9.00 21.45
N LYS A 370 -1.39 8.79 22.58
CA LYS A 370 -1.97 8.18 23.80
C LYS A 370 -3.21 8.93 24.28
N GLN A 371 -3.17 10.26 24.33
CA GLN A 371 -4.27 11.09 24.85
C GLN A 371 -5.51 11.02 23.94
N ILE A 372 -5.36 11.00 22.62
CA ILE A 372 -6.48 10.78 21.68
C ILE A 372 -7.08 9.39 21.87
N VAL A 373 -6.24 8.33 21.92
CA VAL A 373 -6.71 6.95 22.14
C VAL A 373 -7.42 6.80 23.49
N ALA A 374 -6.95 7.48 24.54
CA ALA A 374 -7.58 7.46 25.86
C ALA A 374 -8.92 8.24 25.89
N ALA A 375 -9.01 9.38 25.20
CA ALA A 375 -10.23 10.19 25.13
C ALA A 375 -11.35 9.49 24.33
N ILE A 376 -10.99 8.73 23.28
CA ILE A 376 -11.94 7.97 22.45
C ILE A 376 -12.21 6.57 23.04
N GLY A 377 -11.32 6.08 23.92
CA GLY A 377 -11.38 4.73 24.51
C GLY A 377 -10.90 3.60 23.59
N LYS A 378 -10.54 3.91 22.34
CA LYS A 378 -9.93 2.99 21.36
C LYS A 378 -9.07 3.73 20.35
N GLU A 379 -8.20 3.00 19.65
CA GLU A 379 -7.48 3.53 18.49
C GLU A 379 -8.37 3.44 17.23
N VAL A 380 -8.70 4.60 16.67
CA VAL A 380 -9.67 4.72 15.57
C VAL A 380 -9.11 4.10 14.30
N GLN A 381 -9.87 3.18 13.70
CA GLN A 381 -9.56 2.62 12.39
C GLN A 381 -10.34 3.35 11.29
N PRO A 382 -9.86 3.43 10.04
CA PRO A 382 -10.62 4.03 8.94
C PRO A 382 -12.02 3.44 8.70
N VAL A 383 -12.26 2.18 9.08
CA VAL A 383 -13.61 1.57 9.08
C VAL A 383 -14.54 2.23 10.11
N ASP A 384 -14.02 2.64 11.28
CA ASP A 384 -14.78 3.41 12.27
C ASP A 384 -15.14 4.80 11.71
N LEU A 385 -14.23 5.41 10.95
CA LEU A 385 -14.46 6.71 10.31
C LEU A 385 -15.52 6.61 9.20
N ILE A 386 -15.55 5.55 8.39
CA ILE A 386 -16.65 5.31 7.42
C ILE A 386 -17.99 5.26 8.16
N GLN A 387 -18.09 4.45 9.23
CA GLN A 387 -19.33 4.33 10.01
C GLN A 387 -19.74 5.64 10.69
N TYR A 388 -18.77 6.44 11.15
CA TYR A 388 -19.02 7.78 11.67
C TYR A 388 -19.55 8.71 10.57
N MET A 389 -18.92 8.76 9.39
CA MET A 389 -19.36 9.61 8.28
C MET A 389 -20.75 9.20 7.76
N GLU A 390 -21.09 7.91 7.75
CA GLU A 390 -22.45 7.43 7.44
C GLU A 390 -23.52 7.92 8.42
N TYR A 391 -23.16 8.17 9.67
CA TYR A 391 -24.06 8.75 10.68
C TYR A 391 -24.08 10.28 10.60
N HIS A 392 -22.91 10.91 10.44
CA HIS A 392 -22.74 12.35 10.32
C HIS A 392 -23.45 12.92 9.09
N ASN A 393 -23.26 12.31 7.92
CA ASN A 393 -23.89 12.76 6.67
C ASN A 393 -25.42 12.72 6.74
N LYS A 394 -26.02 11.78 7.48
CA LYS A 394 -27.48 11.69 7.71
C LYS A 394 -28.03 12.80 8.63
N ARG A 395 -27.15 13.56 9.30
CA ARG A 395 -27.49 14.74 10.11
C ARG A 395 -27.08 16.05 9.44
N LEU A 396 -25.98 16.03 8.68
CA LEU A 396 -25.48 17.18 7.91
C LEU A 396 -26.42 17.55 6.76
N PHE A 397 -26.75 16.59 5.90
CA PHE A 397 -27.61 16.83 4.73
C PHE A 397 -29.09 16.83 5.08
N LYS A 398 -29.90 17.60 4.34
CA LYS A 398 -31.36 17.44 4.35
C LYS A 398 -31.75 16.01 3.94
N PRO A 399 -32.87 15.45 4.43
CA PRO A 399 -33.25 14.06 4.18
C PRO A 399 -33.38 13.66 2.71
N GLU A 400 -33.60 14.64 1.82
CA GLU A 400 -33.73 14.47 0.36
C GLU A 400 -32.37 14.39 -0.38
N TYR A 401 -31.28 14.92 0.21
CA TYR A 401 -29.93 14.91 -0.37
C TYR A 401 -28.94 14.00 0.40
N ALA A 402 -29.35 13.45 1.55
CA ALA A 402 -28.51 12.59 2.36
C ALA A 402 -28.13 11.29 1.62
N PRO A 403 -26.88 10.79 1.73
CA PRO A 403 -26.44 9.58 1.04
C PRO A 403 -27.33 8.35 1.31
N GLY A 404 -27.96 7.85 0.25
CA GLY A 404 -28.78 6.64 0.26
C GLY A 404 -27.96 5.39 -0.08
N LEU A 405 -28.44 4.21 0.29
CA LEU A 405 -27.81 2.96 -0.14
C LEU A 405 -28.07 2.70 -1.63
N PHE A 406 -27.03 2.34 -2.41
CA PHE A 406 -27.21 1.92 -3.80
C PHE A 406 -27.87 0.53 -3.84
N CYS A 407 -29.20 0.51 -3.80
CA CYS A 407 -30.03 -0.70 -3.78
C CYS A 407 -31.39 -0.40 -4.44
N TYR A 408 -31.47 -0.61 -5.75
CA TYR A 408 -32.64 -0.26 -6.57
C TYR A 408 -33.48 -1.50 -6.88
N SER A 409 -34.79 -1.41 -6.66
CA SER A 409 -35.73 -2.51 -6.88
C SER A 409 -36.30 -2.46 -8.29
N ILE A 410 -35.69 -3.22 -9.20
CA ILE A 410 -36.10 -3.31 -10.61
C ILE A 410 -37.57 -3.74 -10.68
N ARG A 411 -38.44 -2.88 -11.19
CA ARG A 411 -39.90 -3.09 -11.24
C ARG A 411 -40.56 -2.27 -12.33
N ARG A 412 -41.68 -2.76 -12.84
CA ARG A 412 -42.64 -1.97 -13.63
C ARG A 412 -43.45 -1.05 -12.70
N PRO A 413 -44.11 0.00 -13.21
CA PRO A 413 -45.09 0.79 -12.46
C PRO A 413 -46.12 -0.11 -11.74
N ASP A 414 -46.48 0.25 -10.51
CA ASP A 414 -47.41 -0.45 -9.61
C ASP A 414 -47.17 -1.96 -9.37
N HIS A 415 -46.00 -2.49 -9.76
CA HIS A 415 -45.68 -3.91 -9.68
C HIS A 415 -44.73 -4.30 -8.55
N TYR A 416 -44.82 -5.58 -8.17
CA TYR A 416 -43.84 -6.22 -7.28
C TYR A 416 -42.48 -6.38 -8.00
N PRO A 417 -41.33 -6.14 -7.34
CA PRO A 417 -40.04 -6.09 -8.03
C PRO A 417 -39.62 -7.40 -8.72
N GLU A 418 -39.28 -7.30 -10.00
CA GLU A 418 -38.65 -8.34 -10.82
C GLU A 418 -37.24 -8.70 -10.31
N GLY A 419 -36.54 -7.73 -9.72
CA GLY A 419 -35.17 -7.92 -9.25
C GLY A 419 -34.68 -6.84 -8.29
N VAL A 420 -33.37 -6.88 -8.03
CA VAL A 420 -32.63 -5.86 -7.28
C VAL A 420 -31.27 -5.63 -7.95
N LEU A 421 -30.91 -4.35 -8.14
CA LEU A 421 -29.58 -3.89 -8.53
C LEU A 421 -28.90 -3.22 -7.33
N SER A 422 -27.68 -3.60 -7.00
CA SER A 422 -26.94 -3.05 -5.86
C SER A 422 -25.44 -2.97 -6.13
N ILE A 423 -24.76 -1.95 -5.62
CA ILE A 423 -23.29 -1.92 -5.56
C ILE A 423 -22.90 -2.22 -4.13
N GLU A 424 -22.20 -3.34 -3.90
CA GLU A 424 -21.86 -3.83 -2.59
C GLU A 424 -20.36 -3.71 -2.33
N ALA A 425 -20.00 -3.41 -1.07
CA ALA A 425 -18.65 -3.64 -0.59
C ALA A 425 -18.40 -5.14 -0.36
N GLN A 426 -17.13 -5.50 -0.12
CA GLN A 426 -16.67 -6.87 0.13
C GLN A 426 -17.54 -7.65 1.13
N ASN A 427 -18.04 -6.97 2.17
CA ASN A 427 -18.89 -7.48 3.25
C ASN A 427 -20.30 -7.96 2.82
N GLY A 428 -20.79 -7.60 1.62
CA GLY A 428 -22.13 -7.97 1.14
C GLY A 428 -23.23 -6.95 1.41
N TYR A 429 -22.88 -5.77 1.91
CA TYR A 429 -23.83 -4.69 2.13
C TYR A 429 -23.70 -3.65 1.01
N PRO A 430 -24.83 -3.10 0.51
CA PRO A 430 -24.83 -1.96 -0.40
C PRO A 430 -24.04 -0.78 0.16
N VAL A 431 -23.33 -0.04 -0.71
CA VAL A 431 -22.60 1.17 -0.32
C VAL A 431 -23.51 2.40 -0.29
N PRO A 432 -23.21 3.41 0.56
CA PRO A 432 -23.85 4.72 0.49
C PRO A 432 -23.35 5.51 -0.72
N CYS A 433 -24.28 6.11 -1.47
CA CYS A 433 -24.01 7.04 -2.57
C CYS A 433 -24.87 8.30 -2.38
N LEU A 434 -24.35 9.45 -2.79
CA LEU A 434 -25.20 10.60 -3.11
C LEU A 434 -25.99 10.25 -4.39
N SER A 435 -27.29 10.55 -4.44
CA SER A 435 -28.14 10.22 -5.59
C SER A 435 -28.99 11.40 -6.02
N HIS A 436 -29.00 11.69 -7.32
CA HIS A 436 -29.86 12.69 -7.95
C HIS A 436 -30.69 12.03 -9.07
N SER A 437 -31.96 12.40 -9.18
CA SER A 437 -32.88 11.91 -10.22
C SER A 437 -32.97 12.97 -11.30
N VAL A 438 -32.70 12.59 -12.54
CA VAL A 438 -32.68 13.48 -13.71
C VAL A 438 -33.87 13.12 -14.60
N GLU A 439 -34.60 14.13 -15.07
CA GLU A 439 -35.75 13.90 -15.95
C GLU A 439 -35.30 13.40 -17.33
N GLY A 440 -36.05 12.43 -17.87
CA GLY A 440 -35.71 11.72 -19.10
C GLY A 440 -36.26 12.37 -20.35
N GLU A 441 -36.11 13.69 -20.52
CA GLU A 441 -36.71 14.45 -21.64
C GLU A 441 -36.32 13.91 -23.03
N HIS A 442 -35.10 13.38 -23.16
CA HIS A 442 -34.55 12.89 -24.42
C HIS A 442 -34.34 11.35 -24.45
N PRO A 443 -34.58 10.69 -25.59
CA PRO A 443 -34.33 9.26 -25.77
C PRO A 443 -32.83 8.95 -25.83
N MET A 444 -32.37 7.97 -25.05
CA MET A 444 -31.00 7.45 -25.09
C MET A 444 -30.86 6.36 -26.15
N LYS A 445 -29.65 6.20 -26.72
CA LYS A 445 -29.38 5.22 -27.79
C LYS A 445 -28.10 4.43 -27.57
N PHE A 446 -28.06 3.19 -28.06
CA PHE A 446 -26.83 2.40 -28.13
C PHE A 446 -26.81 1.48 -29.36
N ALA A 447 -25.64 1.33 -29.98
CA ALA A 447 -25.43 0.40 -31.09
C ALA A 447 -25.23 -1.03 -30.56
N ILE A 448 -25.95 -1.99 -31.15
CA ILE A 448 -25.85 -3.42 -30.83
C ILE A 448 -24.95 -4.13 -31.84
N ASN A 449 -25.07 -3.75 -33.10
CA ASN A 449 -24.23 -4.17 -34.21
C ASN A 449 -24.08 -3.00 -35.20
N ALA A 450 -23.48 -3.22 -36.37
CA ALA A 450 -23.21 -2.16 -37.35
C ALA A 450 -24.47 -1.62 -38.08
N ALA A 451 -25.62 -2.28 -37.96
CA ALA A 451 -26.90 -1.88 -38.55
C ALA A 451 -27.94 -1.52 -37.47
N THR A 452 -28.01 -2.27 -36.36
CA THR A 452 -29.00 -2.08 -35.30
C THR A 452 -28.51 -1.09 -34.23
N THR A 453 -29.24 0.02 -34.09
CA THR A 453 -29.20 0.91 -32.92
C THR A 453 -30.51 0.78 -32.17
N VAL A 454 -30.45 0.58 -30.85
CA VAL A 454 -31.64 0.54 -29.98
C VAL A 454 -31.79 1.87 -29.25
N THR A 455 -32.99 2.43 -29.32
CA THR A 455 -33.44 3.56 -28.50
C THR A 455 -34.08 3.07 -27.21
N PHE A 456 -33.85 3.76 -26.09
CA PHE A 456 -34.55 3.52 -24.84
C PHE A 456 -34.92 4.81 -24.10
N ASN A 457 -36.03 4.74 -23.36
CA ASN A 457 -36.63 5.78 -22.54
C ASN A 457 -36.74 5.30 -21.09
N GLY A 458 -36.99 6.22 -20.16
CA GLY A 458 -37.23 5.93 -18.75
C GLY A 458 -36.38 6.79 -17.79
N PRO A 459 -36.49 6.55 -16.46
CA PRO A 459 -35.85 7.38 -15.45
C PRO A 459 -34.32 7.28 -15.48
N ARG A 460 -33.66 8.44 -15.32
CA ARG A 460 -32.20 8.58 -15.26
C ARG A 460 -31.80 8.91 -13.83
N TYR A 461 -30.81 8.21 -13.28
CA TYR A 461 -30.29 8.43 -11.93
C TYR A 461 -28.78 8.64 -11.97
N VAL A 462 -28.30 9.74 -11.41
CA VAL A 462 -26.87 10.01 -11.21
C VAL A 462 -26.51 9.66 -9.77
N HIS A 463 -25.44 8.89 -9.60
CA HIS A 463 -24.94 8.45 -8.31
C HIS A 463 -23.47 8.84 -8.16
N ALA A 464 -23.11 9.49 -7.07
CA ALA A 464 -21.72 9.67 -6.69
C ALA A 464 -21.38 8.81 -5.48
N TRP A 465 -20.42 7.91 -5.66
CA TRP A 465 -19.78 7.17 -4.58
C TRP A 465 -18.45 7.82 -4.21
N VAL A 466 -18.16 7.88 -2.91
CA VAL A 466 -16.94 8.50 -2.38
C VAL A 466 -16.21 7.46 -1.52
N ASP A 467 -15.01 7.06 -1.95
CA ASP A 467 -14.10 6.23 -1.16
C ASP A 467 -13.14 7.11 -0.34
N GLN A 468 -12.56 6.54 0.72
CA GLN A 468 -11.52 7.21 1.51
C GLN A 468 -10.34 6.25 1.72
N THR A 469 -9.14 6.71 1.37
CA THR A 469 -7.92 5.90 1.47
C THR A 469 -6.88 6.59 2.35
N PHE A 470 -6.30 5.83 3.27
CA PHE A 470 -5.18 6.27 4.11
C PHE A 470 -3.91 5.52 3.72
N SER A 471 -2.76 6.15 3.95
CA SER A 471 -1.46 5.56 3.63
C SER A 471 -1.26 4.19 4.29
N GLY A 472 -0.76 3.23 3.51
CA GLY A 472 -0.59 1.83 3.91
C GLY A 472 -1.85 0.95 3.81
N GLN A 473 -3.01 1.49 3.39
CA GLN A 473 -4.23 0.70 3.20
C GLN A 473 -4.46 0.27 1.74
N THR A 474 -5.14 -0.87 1.57
CA THR A 474 -5.79 -1.24 0.31
C THR A 474 -7.19 -0.60 0.24
N GLY A 475 -7.50 0.11 -0.84
CA GLY A 475 -8.81 0.77 -1.03
C GLY A 475 -10.01 -0.18 -1.11
N THR A 476 -11.22 0.38 -1.12
CA THR A 476 -12.45 -0.40 -0.98
C THR A 476 -12.69 -1.32 -2.17
N THR A 477 -12.90 -2.61 -1.93
CA THR A 477 -13.27 -3.56 -3.00
C THR A 477 -14.79 -3.62 -3.17
N LEU A 478 -15.24 -3.27 -4.38
CA LEU A 478 -16.65 -3.22 -4.75
C LEU A 478 -17.05 -4.36 -5.71
N ARG A 479 -18.35 -4.67 -5.73
CA ARG A 479 -18.99 -5.48 -6.76
C ARG A 479 -20.35 -4.90 -7.14
N LEU A 480 -20.68 -4.92 -8.43
CA LEU A 480 -22.05 -4.76 -8.90
C LEU A 480 -22.75 -6.12 -8.73
N ALA A 481 -23.82 -6.13 -7.95
CA ALA A 481 -24.65 -7.29 -7.66
C ALA A 481 -26.05 -7.08 -8.26
N ALA A 482 -26.45 -7.97 -9.17
CA ALA A 482 -27.74 -7.92 -9.85
C ALA A 482 -28.47 -9.26 -9.69
N ARG A 483 -29.71 -9.20 -9.19
CA ARG A 483 -30.45 -10.38 -8.71
C ARG A 483 -31.86 -10.41 -9.26
N ALA A 484 -32.23 -11.50 -9.93
CA ALA A 484 -33.62 -11.73 -10.37
C ALA A 484 -34.44 -12.47 -9.31
N ARG A 485 -35.75 -12.25 -9.30
CA ARG A 485 -36.69 -13.11 -8.56
C ARG A 485 -37.06 -14.36 -9.37
N GLN A 486 -37.90 -15.21 -8.79
CA GLN A 486 -38.45 -16.38 -9.48
C GLN A 486 -39.46 -15.92 -10.54
N PHE A 487 -39.37 -16.44 -11.77
CA PHE A 487 -40.25 -16.07 -12.89
C PHE A 487 -40.16 -14.59 -13.34
N SER A 488 -39.06 -13.94 -12.99
CA SER A 488 -38.70 -12.59 -13.43
C SER A 488 -37.47 -12.64 -14.32
N SER A 489 -37.35 -11.65 -15.22
CA SER A 489 -36.33 -11.63 -16.27
C SER A 489 -36.09 -10.21 -16.79
N PHE A 490 -34.85 -9.74 -16.71
CA PHE A 490 -34.42 -8.43 -17.22
C PHE A 490 -33.05 -8.53 -17.90
N ILE A 491 -32.71 -7.52 -18.70
CA ILE A 491 -31.41 -7.41 -19.35
C ILE A 491 -30.61 -6.31 -18.64
N LEU A 492 -29.38 -6.62 -18.24
CA LEU A 492 -28.43 -5.68 -17.66
C LEU A 492 -27.40 -5.31 -18.73
N VAL A 493 -27.27 -4.03 -19.07
CA VAL A 493 -26.29 -3.50 -20.02
C VAL A 493 -25.34 -2.57 -19.26
N ILE A 494 -24.03 -2.75 -19.44
CA ILE A 494 -22.98 -2.01 -18.72
C ILE A 494 -22.03 -1.39 -19.75
N GLY A 495 -21.73 -0.10 -19.59
CA GLY A 495 -21.02 0.67 -20.60
C GLY A 495 -20.45 1.99 -20.09
N ASN A 496 -20.00 2.81 -21.05
CA ASN A 496 -19.58 4.19 -20.81
C ASN A 496 -20.44 5.13 -21.65
N ILE A 497 -20.70 6.34 -21.15
CA ILE A 497 -21.43 7.37 -21.93
C ILE A 497 -20.48 7.97 -22.98
N ILE A 498 -20.99 8.20 -24.20
CA ILE A 498 -20.24 8.86 -25.30
C ILE A 498 -20.73 10.31 -25.50
N SER A 499 -22.04 10.52 -25.38
CA SER A 499 -22.69 11.83 -25.50
C SER A 499 -24.00 11.83 -24.69
N ALA A 500 -24.62 12.99 -24.51
CA ALA A 500 -25.82 13.18 -23.68
C ALA A 500 -26.99 12.20 -23.97
N ASN A 501 -27.03 11.62 -25.18
CA ASN A 501 -28.04 10.65 -25.62
C ASN A 501 -27.42 9.33 -26.19
N SER A 502 -26.16 9.00 -25.86
CA SER A 502 -25.46 7.82 -26.41
C SER A 502 -24.64 7.03 -25.39
N LEU A 503 -24.92 5.72 -25.29
CA LEU A 503 -24.23 4.75 -24.43
C LEU A 503 -23.40 3.76 -25.27
N ASN A 504 -22.18 3.46 -24.82
CA ASN A 504 -21.29 2.45 -25.40
C ASN A 504 -21.38 1.12 -24.62
N PRO A 505 -22.10 0.09 -25.11
CA PRO A 505 -22.36 -1.13 -24.36
C PRO A 505 -21.14 -2.08 -24.41
N LYS A 506 -20.25 -1.98 -23.42
CA LYS A 506 -19.10 -2.89 -23.26
C LYS A 506 -19.55 -4.32 -22.98
N HIS A 507 -20.57 -4.46 -22.12
CA HIS A 507 -21.09 -5.72 -21.63
C HIS A 507 -22.62 -5.71 -21.59
N ALA A 508 -23.23 -6.89 -21.76
CA ALA A 508 -24.65 -7.12 -21.56
C ALA A 508 -24.86 -8.55 -21.04
N ILE A 509 -25.96 -8.80 -20.33
CA ILE A 509 -26.29 -10.12 -19.80
C ILE A 509 -27.78 -10.22 -19.46
N ILE A 510 -28.37 -11.39 -19.68
CA ILE A 510 -29.75 -11.71 -19.29
C ILE A 510 -29.71 -12.32 -17.87
N ILE A 511 -30.53 -11.77 -16.97
CA ILE A 511 -30.61 -12.18 -15.57
C ILE A 511 -32.05 -12.63 -15.28
N GLN A 512 -32.24 -13.88 -14.90
CA GLN A 512 -33.57 -14.49 -14.82
C GLN A 512 -33.71 -15.54 -13.71
N ASN A 513 -34.95 -15.85 -13.30
CA ASN A 513 -35.29 -17.08 -12.55
C ASN A 513 -34.40 -17.41 -11.33
N LYS A 514 -34.21 -16.43 -10.42
CA LYS A 514 -33.29 -16.49 -9.26
C LYS A 514 -31.79 -16.47 -9.56
N ASP A 515 -31.38 -15.99 -10.73
CA ASP A 515 -29.98 -15.64 -10.98
C ASP A 515 -29.50 -14.59 -9.96
N ASP A 516 -28.33 -14.84 -9.38
CA ASP A 516 -27.57 -13.94 -8.50
C ASP A 516 -26.19 -13.72 -9.15
N LEU A 517 -26.03 -12.59 -9.83
CA LEU A 517 -24.85 -12.21 -10.58
C LEU A 517 -24.01 -11.21 -9.79
N LEU A 518 -22.72 -11.53 -9.61
CA LEU A 518 -21.74 -10.68 -8.94
C LEU A 518 -20.59 -10.35 -9.91
N ILE A 519 -20.45 -9.07 -10.25
CA ILE A 519 -19.40 -8.52 -11.10
C ILE A 519 -18.45 -7.70 -10.21
N PRO A 520 -17.20 -8.12 -9.99
CA PRO A 520 -16.21 -7.29 -9.31
C PRO A 520 -15.97 -5.98 -10.07
N LEU A 521 -15.82 -4.87 -9.35
CA LEU A 521 -15.47 -3.58 -9.94
C LEU A 521 -14.00 -3.28 -9.64
N LEU A 522 -13.27 -2.86 -10.68
CA LEU A 522 -11.90 -2.36 -10.59
C LEU A 522 -11.96 -0.84 -10.59
N LEU A 523 -11.12 -0.23 -9.75
CA LEU A 523 -11.08 1.22 -9.52
C LEU A 523 -9.70 1.74 -9.93
N GLU A 524 -9.66 2.69 -10.86
CA GLU A 524 -8.43 3.33 -11.34
C GLU A 524 -8.49 4.83 -11.08
N GLN A 525 -7.56 5.36 -10.30
CA GLN A 525 -7.57 6.77 -9.91
C GLN A 525 -6.86 7.65 -10.95
N ILE A 526 -7.51 8.74 -11.35
CA ILE A 526 -6.93 9.82 -12.14
C ILE A 526 -6.22 10.79 -11.18
N PRO A 527 -5.01 11.29 -11.52
CA PRO A 527 -4.32 12.32 -10.72
C PRO A 527 -5.17 13.59 -10.55
N THR A 528 -5.01 14.30 -9.43
CA THR A 528 -5.76 15.55 -9.16
C THR A 528 -5.50 16.64 -10.20
N PRO A 529 -6.42 17.61 -10.38
CA PRO A 529 -6.23 18.71 -11.34
C PRO A 529 -4.91 19.45 -11.10
N LYS A 530 -4.61 19.74 -9.82
CA LYS A 530 -3.39 20.40 -9.37
C LYS A 530 -2.13 19.58 -9.68
N ALA A 531 -2.05 18.32 -9.24
CA ALA A 531 -0.89 17.47 -9.50
C ALA A 531 -0.66 17.24 -11.01
N PHE A 532 -1.72 17.19 -11.80
CA PHE A 532 -1.63 17.15 -13.26
C PHE A 532 -1.13 18.47 -13.85
N ARG A 533 -1.65 19.63 -13.40
CA ARG A 533 -1.21 20.96 -13.82
C ARG A 533 0.28 21.16 -13.56
N ASP A 534 0.72 20.89 -12.33
CA ASP A 534 2.11 21.01 -11.88
C ASP A 534 3.04 20.08 -12.68
N ALA A 535 2.59 18.86 -13.01
CA ALA A 535 3.35 17.92 -13.84
C ALA A 535 3.52 18.38 -15.29
N ILE A 536 2.51 19.03 -15.89
CA ILE A 536 2.57 19.48 -17.29
C ILE A 536 3.21 20.86 -17.48
N GLU A 537 3.37 21.67 -16.43
CA GLU A 537 3.96 23.03 -16.52
C GLU A 537 5.36 23.02 -17.15
N SER A 538 6.15 21.99 -16.83
CA SER A 538 7.51 21.78 -17.37
C SER A 538 7.59 21.25 -18.81
N LEU A 539 6.45 20.89 -19.43
CA LEU A 539 6.39 20.27 -20.75
C LEU A 539 6.20 21.29 -21.87
N SER A 540 6.56 20.92 -23.11
CA SER A 540 6.36 21.79 -24.27
C SER A 540 4.86 22.03 -24.56
N PRO A 541 4.48 23.14 -25.23
CA PRO A 541 3.07 23.42 -25.53
C PRO A 541 2.34 22.31 -26.30
N GLU A 542 3.05 21.54 -27.14
CA GLU A 542 2.49 20.39 -27.85
C GLU A 542 2.28 19.18 -26.91
N GLN A 543 3.25 18.91 -26.03
CA GLN A 543 3.14 17.89 -24.99
C GLN A 543 2.01 18.22 -23.99
N GLN A 544 1.86 19.49 -23.63
CA GLN A 544 0.75 19.96 -22.80
C GLN A 544 -0.62 19.77 -23.48
N ARG A 545 -0.74 20.06 -24.79
CA ARG A 545 -1.96 19.79 -25.56
C ARG A 545 -2.30 18.31 -25.60
N PHE A 546 -1.30 17.45 -25.87
CA PHE A 546 -1.45 16.00 -25.85
C PHE A 546 -1.90 15.48 -24.47
N ALA A 547 -1.24 15.92 -23.40
CA ALA A 547 -1.60 15.52 -22.03
C ALA A 547 -3.02 15.97 -21.64
N LYS A 548 -3.42 17.20 -21.99
CA LYS A 548 -4.77 17.73 -21.72
C LYS A 548 -5.85 16.95 -22.46
N ALA A 549 -5.63 16.59 -23.73
CA ALA A 549 -6.54 15.74 -24.49
C ALA A 549 -6.64 14.32 -23.90
N PHE A 550 -5.53 13.75 -23.42
CA PHE A 550 -5.56 12.44 -22.75
C PHE A 550 -6.32 12.51 -21.41
N ARG A 551 -6.20 13.60 -20.65
CA ARG A 551 -6.97 13.82 -19.42
C ARG A 551 -8.48 13.90 -19.67
N SER A 552 -8.93 14.61 -20.71
CA SER A 552 -10.38 14.66 -21.00
C SER A 552 -10.94 13.27 -21.27
N MET A 553 -10.27 12.49 -22.13
CA MET A 553 -10.63 11.10 -22.42
C MET A 553 -10.67 10.20 -21.17
N GLN A 554 -9.78 10.43 -20.19
CA GLN A 554 -9.82 9.73 -18.90
C GLN A 554 -11.01 10.17 -18.03
N LEU A 555 -11.32 11.48 -17.98
CA LEU A 555 -12.47 12.01 -17.24
C LEU A 555 -13.80 11.57 -17.86
N GLU A 556 -13.95 11.63 -19.18
CA GLU A 556 -15.07 11.06 -19.95
C GLU A 556 -15.25 9.56 -19.62
N SER A 557 -14.14 8.83 -19.50
CA SER A 557 -14.15 7.40 -19.14
C SER A 557 -14.61 7.10 -17.71
N SER A 558 -14.71 8.10 -16.82
CA SER A 558 -15.20 7.91 -15.44
C SER A 558 -16.72 7.72 -15.34
N LEU A 559 -17.49 8.07 -16.39
CA LEU A 559 -18.94 7.87 -16.45
C LEU A 559 -19.30 6.40 -16.68
N PHE A 560 -19.47 5.65 -15.58
CA PHE A 560 -19.85 4.24 -15.60
C PHE A 560 -21.38 4.12 -15.70
N GLY A 561 -21.87 3.73 -16.88
CA GLY A 561 -23.29 3.59 -17.17
C GLY A 561 -23.80 2.15 -16.98
N VAL A 562 -24.91 2.00 -16.27
CA VAL A 562 -25.63 0.73 -16.07
C VAL A 562 -27.09 0.93 -16.45
N CYS A 563 -27.53 0.30 -17.54
CA CYS A 563 -28.91 0.31 -18.01
C CYS A 563 -29.59 -1.02 -17.68
N VAL A 564 -30.80 -0.96 -17.13
CA VAL A 564 -31.64 -2.12 -16.82
C VAL A 564 -32.88 -2.07 -17.71
N ILE A 565 -33.04 -3.06 -18.59
CA ILE A 565 -34.15 -3.14 -19.56
C ILE A 565 -35.12 -4.24 -19.13
N GLN A 566 -36.40 -3.88 -18.99
CA GLN A 566 -37.44 -4.82 -18.57
C GLN A 566 -38.01 -5.58 -19.78
N ILE A 567 -37.96 -6.92 -19.73
CA ILE A 567 -38.28 -7.76 -20.89
C ILE A 567 -39.80 -7.84 -21.14
N LYS A 568 -40.63 -7.88 -20.10
CA LYS A 568 -42.08 -8.12 -20.22
C LYS A 568 -42.84 -6.99 -20.96
N PRO A 569 -42.65 -5.69 -20.64
CA PRO A 569 -43.32 -4.61 -21.37
C PRO A 569 -42.92 -4.61 -22.85
N GLN A 570 -41.62 -4.74 -23.13
CA GLN A 570 -41.13 -4.76 -24.51
C GLN A 570 -41.66 -5.98 -25.29
N LEU A 571 -41.83 -7.13 -24.63
CA LEU A 571 -42.45 -8.32 -25.24
C LEU A 571 -43.96 -8.17 -25.46
N GLU A 572 -44.68 -7.47 -24.58
CA GLU A 572 -46.09 -7.10 -24.76
C GLU A 572 -46.24 -6.16 -25.98
N LYS A 573 -45.45 -5.08 -26.02
CA LYS A 573 -45.34 -4.12 -27.13
C LYS A 573 -44.98 -4.81 -28.46
N LEU A 574 -43.97 -5.68 -28.45
CA LEU A 574 -43.50 -6.44 -29.62
C LEU A 574 -44.58 -7.34 -30.23
N LEU A 575 -45.46 -7.91 -29.40
CA LEU A 575 -46.48 -8.86 -29.82
C LEU A 575 -47.83 -8.20 -30.13
N ASN A 576 -47.91 -6.87 -30.12
CA ASN A 576 -49.14 -6.07 -30.26
C ASN A 576 -50.19 -6.41 -29.16
N LEU A 577 -49.72 -6.81 -27.96
CA LEU A 577 -50.54 -7.08 -26.79
C LEU A 577 -50.68 -5.80 -25.94
N PRO A 578 -51.83 -5.55 -25.30
CA PRO A 578 -51.93 -4.52 -24.26
C PRO A 578 -51.02 -4.84 -23.07
N ASP A 579 -50.63 -3.80 -22.35
CA ASP A 579 -49.82 -3.88 -21.14
C ASP A 579 -50.43 -4.89 -20.13
N ASP A 580 -49.56 -5.55 -19.37
CA ASP A 580 -49.89 -6.60 -18.38
C ASP A 580 -50.51 -7.90 -18.91
N SER A 581 -50.67 -8.05 -20.24
CA SER A 581 -51.18 -9.29 -20.86
C SER A 581 -50.39 -10.55 -20.49
N LEU A 582 -49.08 -10.44 -20.27
CA LEU A 582 -48.18 -11.55 -19.98
C LEU A 582 -47.85 -11.71 -18.49
N THR A 583 -48.29 -10.79 -17.63
CA THR A 583 -47.99 -10.75 -16.19
C THR A 583 -48.40 -12.02 -15.43
N LYS A 584 -49.47 -12.68 -15.89
CA LYS A 584 -49.97 -13.96 -15.32
C LYS A 584 -49.49 -15.18 -16.10
N GLU A 585 -48.80 -14.98 -17.22
CA GLU A 585 -48.55 -15.99 -18.27
C GLU A 585 -47.11 -16.49 -18.26
N ILE A 586 -46.60 -16.81 -17.06
CA ILE A 586 -45.22 -17.25 -16.79
C ILE A 586 -44.71 -18.27 -17.81
N LYS A 587 -45.49 -19.30 -18.13
CA LYS A 587 -45.07 -20.34 -19.08
C LYS A 587 -44.97 -19.79 -20.50
N LEU A 588 -45.93 -18.96 -20.94
CA LEU A 588 -45.90 -18.36 -22.29
C LEU A 588 -44.68 -17.45 -22.45
N THR A 589 -44.33 -16.67 -21.43
CA THR A 589 -43.11 -15.83 -21.42
C THR A 589 -41.84 -16.68 -21.50
N GLN A 590 -41.77 -17.82 -20.79
CA GLN A 590 -40.65 -18.76 -20.89
C GLN A 590 -40.58 -19.45 -22.27
N ASP A 591 -41.71 -19.92 -22.79
CA ASP A 591 -41.85 -20.52 -24.12
C ASP A 591 -41.39 -19.52 -25.22
N LEU A 592 -41.78 -18.24 -25.11
CA LEU A 592 -41.39 -17.16 -26.03
C LEU A 592 -39.88 -16.86 -25.96
N LEU A 593 -39.31 -16.76 -24.75
CA LEU A 593 -37.88 -16.54 -24.60
C LEU A 593 -37.03 -17.70 -25.12
N GLU A 594 -37.51 -18.96 -25.01
CA GLU A 594 -36.84 -20.09 -25.66
C GLU A 594 -36.91 -19.97 -27.20
N LEU A 595 -38.06 -19.56 -27.77
CA LEU A 595 -38.23 -19.34 -29.22
C LEU A 595 -37.30 -18.26 -29.78
N PHE A 596 -37.10 -17.15 -29.08
CA PHE A 596 -36.17 -16.10 -29.51
C PHE A 596 -34.70 -16.50 -29.29
N LEU A 597 -34.33 -16.95 -28.09
CA LEU A 597 -32.92 -17.20 -27.74
C LEU A 597 -32.35 -18.49 -28.34
N THR A 598 -33.14 -19.57 -28.41
CA THR A 598 -32.63 -20.92 -28.76
C THR A 598 -32.89 -21.29 -30.21
N TYR A 599 -33.95 -20.74 -30.82
CA TYR A 599 -34.37 -21.08 -32.18
C TYR A 599 -34.44 -19.88 -33.13
N GLN A 600 -34.12 -18.67 -32.66
CA GLN A 600 -34.05 -17.42 -33.45
C GLN A 600 -35.29 -17.21 -34.33
N VAL A 601 -36.49 -17.47 -33.80
CA VAL A 601 -37.75 -17.31 -34.52
C VAL A 601 -38.07 -15.81 -34.69
N PRO A 602 -38.32 -15.30 -35.92
CA PRO A 602 -38.73 -13.92 -36.14
C PRO A 602 -40.00 -13.55 -35.38
N SER A 603 -39.99 -12.38 -34.72
CA SER A 603 -41.08 -11.92 -33.85
C SER A 603 -42.40 -11.66 -34.58
N ASP A 604 -42.36 -11.29 -35.86
CA ASP A 604 -43.55 -11.12 -36.71
C ASP A 604 -44.43 -12.38 -36.74
N LEU A 605 -43.82 -13.58 -36.79
CA LEU A 605 -44.51 -14.87 -36.85
C LEU A 605 -45.24 -15.26 -35.55
N LEU A 606 -44.96 -14.54 -34.46
CA LEU A 606 -45.55 -14.76 -33.13
C LEU A 606 -46.44 -13.60 -32.69
N SER A 607 -46.34 -12.45 -33.36
CA SER A 607 -47.14 -11.25 -33.09
C SER A 607 -48.65 -11.45 -33.32
N PHE A 608 -49.48 -10.66 -32.64
CA PHE A 608 -50.92 -10.69 -32.83
C PHE A 608 -51.33 -9.99 -34.13
N ASP A 609 -52.05 -10.73 -34.98
CA ASP A 609 -52.41 -10.39 -36.36
C ASP A 609 -53.89 -9.99 -36.56
N GLY A 610 -54.66 -9.85 -35.47
CA GLY A 610 -56.09 -9.56 -35.49
C GLY A 610 -56.48 -8.10 -35.21
N LEU A 611 -57.79 -7.84 -35.15
CA LEU A 611 -58.34 -6.50 -34.89
C LEU A 611 -57.95 -5.98 -33.50
N VAL A 612 -57.59 -4.69 -33.41
CA VAL A 612 -57.08 -4.04 -32.19
C VAL A 612 -58.06 -4.11 -31.01
N GLU A 613 -59.37 -4.04 -31.28
CA GLU A 613 -60.45 -4.12 -30.28
C GLU A 613 -60.70 -5.53 -29.71
N SER A 614 -59.96 -6.56 -30.16
CA SER A 614 -60.11 -7.93 -29.67
C SER A 614 -59.85 -8.01 -28.15
N PRO A 615 -60.65 -8.74 -27.36
CA PRO A 615 -60.45 -8.84 -25.92
C PRO A 615 -59.10 -9.49 -25.58
N VAL A 616 -58.47 -9.03 -24.50
CA VAL A 616 -57.08 -9.39 -24.10
C VAL A 616 -56.86 -10.91 -24.07
N SER A 617 -57.80 -11.66 -23.51
CA SER A 617 -57.75 -13.13 -23.45
C SER A 617 -57.73 -13.82 -24.82
N ALA A 618 -58.39 -13.26 -25.83
CA ALA A 618 -58.36 -13.77 -27.20
C ALA A 618 -57.03 -13.44 -27.90
N LYS A 619 -56.45 -12.26 -27.64
CA LYS A 619 -55.10 -11.91 -28.13
C LYS A 619 -54.04 -12.86 -27.57
N VAL A 620 -54.07 -13.09 -26.25
CA VAL A 620 -53.14 -14.01 -25.57
C VAL A 620 -53.32 -15.46 -26.03
N GLU A 621 -54.55 -15.97 -26.20
CA GLU A 621 -54.76 -17.33 -26.73
C GLU A 621 -54.31 -17.46 -28.19
N ARG A 622 -54.47 -16.42 -29.03
CA ARG A 622 -53.95 -16.40 -30.40
C ARG A 622 -52.42 -16.55 -30.43
N VAL A 623 -51.70 -15.74 -29.66
CA VAL A 623 -50.22 -15.86 -29.50
C VAL A 623 -49.84 -17.23 -28.94
N ARG A 624 -50.55 -17.71 -27.91
CA ARG A 624 -50.32 -19.04 -27.30
C ARG A 624 -50.51 -20.18 -28.30
N LEU A 625 -51.44 -20.07 -29.26
CA LEU A 625 -51.63 -21.04 -30.33
C LEU A 625 -50.49 -21.00 -31.37
N LEU A 626 -49.98 -19.82 -31.73
CA LEU A 626 -48.81 -19.67 -32.60
C LEU A 626 -47.55 -20.28 -31.97
N VAL A 627 -47.28 -19.95 -30.70
CA VAL A 627 -46.16 -20.52 -29.91
C VAL A 627 -46.26 -22.05 -29.83
N ARG A 628 -47.43 -22.60 -29.50
CA ARG A 628 -47.65 -24.06 -29.50
C ARG A 628 -47.43 -24.69 -30.88
N ALA A 629 -47.82 -24.03 -31.98
CA ALA A 629 -47.61 -24.55 -33.32
C ALA A 629 -46.11 -24.65 -33.66
N MET A 630 -45.34 -23.61 -33.34
CA MET A 630 -43.89 -23.59 -33.51
C MET A 630 -43.18 -24.64 -32.65
N GLN A 631 -43.51 -24.74 -31.35
CA GLN A 631 -42.96 -25.79 -30.47
C GLN A 631 -43.26 -27.21 -31.00
N ASN A 632 -44.48 -27.47 -31.49
CA ASN A 632 -44.84 -28.75 -32.09
C ASN A 632 -44.08 -29.06 -33.39
N MET A 633 -43.68 -28.04 -34.16
CA MET A 633 -42.85 -28.21 -35.36
C MET A 633 -41.39 -28.51 -34.97
N ILE A 634 -40.84 -27.74 -34.03
CA ILE A 634 -39.47 -27.91 -33.51
C ILE A 634 -39.29 -29.31 -32.90
N GLN A 635 -40.24 -29.76 -32.08
CA GLN A 635 -40.19 -31.09 -31.45
C GLN A 635 -40.19 -32.21 -32.51
N LYS A 636 -41.01 -32.11 -33.56
CA LYS A 636 -41.02 -33.07 -34.66
C LYS A 636 -39.68 -33.14 -35.43
N SER A 637 -38.95 -32.02 -35.58
CA SER A 637 -37.60 -32.08 -36.18
C SER A 637 -36.61 -32.77 -35.25
N LYS A 638 -36.60 -32.39 -33.96
CA LYS A 638 -35.74 -33.02 -32.94
C LYS A 638 -35.98 -34.53 -32.85
N ASP A 639 -37.23 -34.98 -32.85
CA ASP A 639 -37.58 -36.40 -32.79
C ASP A 639 -37.07 -37.17 -34.03
N ARG A 640 -37.17 -36.56 -35.23
CA ARG A 640 -36.62 -37.12 -36.47
C ARG A 640 -35.08 -37.19 -36.45
N GLU A 641 -34.42 -36.10 -36.05
CA GLU A 641 -32.95 -36.05 -35.93
C GLU A 641 -32.44 -37.09 -34.91
N LEU A 642 -33.15 -37.26 -33.81
CA LEU A 642 -32.83 -38.22 -32.76
C LEU A 642 -33.10 -39.67 -33.22
N GLU A 643 -34.12 -39.91 -34.03
CA GLU A 643 -34.30 -41.17 -34.76
C GLU A 643 -33.16 -41.46 -35.75
N GLU A 644 -32.73 -40.47 -36.54
CA GLU A 644 -31.64 -40.62 -37.50
C GLU A 644 -30.30 -40.86 -36.81
N ALA A 645 -30.03 -40.16 -35.71
CA ALA A 645 -28.88 -40.40 -34.84
C ALA A 645 -28.92 -41.82 -34.22
N ARG A 646 -30.09 -42.28 -33.75
CA ARG A 646 -30.28 -43.67 -33.27
C ARG A 646 -30.01 -44.69 -34.38
N LYS A 647 -30.53 -44.47 -35.59
CA LYS A 647 -30.30 -45.35 -36.77
C LYS A 647 -28.82 -45.39 -37.15
N LYS A 648 -28.13 -44.24 -37.15
CA LYS A 648 -26.68 -44.13 -37.40
C LYS A 648 -25.85 -44.85 -36.34
N ALA A 649 -26.11 -44.62 -35.05
CA ALA A 649 -25.41 -45.29 -33.95
C ALA A 649 -25.67 -46.81 -33.94
N GLN A 650 -26.89 -47.26 -34.29
CA GLN A 650 -27.16 -48.68 -34.51
C GLN A 650 -26.34 -49.24 -35.69
N TYR A 651 -26.25 -48.52 -36.81
CA TYR A 651 -25.46 -48.94 -37.97
C TYR A 651 -23.95 -49.02 -37.65
N GLU A 652 -23.41 -48.05 -36.90
CA GLU A 652 -22.04 -48.08 -36.39
C GLU A 652 -21.80 -49.24 -35.41
N SER A 653 -22.76 -49.56 -34.53
CA SER A 653 -22.68 -50.73 -33.65
C SER A 653 -22.67 -52.06 -34.45
N LEU A 654 -23.37 -52.10 -35.59
CA LEU A 654 -23.44 -53.26 -36.46
C LEU A 654 -22.18 -53.43 -37.31
N THR A 655 -21.60 -52.35 -37.84
CA THR A 655 -20.30 -52.41 -38.55
C THR A 655 -19.15 -52.75 -37.57
N ALA A 656 -19.16 -52.19 -36.35
CA ALA A 656 -18.22 -52.55 -35.30
C ALA A 656 -18.31 -54.04 -34.88
N ARG A 657 -19.52 -54.63 -34.86
CA ARG A 657 -19.70 -56.08 -34.72
C ARG A 657 -19.17 -56.85 -35.93
N ARG A 658 -19.44 -56.38 -37.15
CA ARG A 658 -19.02 -57.03 -38.41
C ARG A 658 -17.50 -57.05 -38.57
N ALA A 659 -16.78 -56.13 -37.92
CA ALA A 659 -15.32 -56.08 -37.87
C ALA A 659 -14.66 -57.07 -36.87
N ARG A 660 -15.43 -57.82 -36.05
CA ARG A 660 -14.87 -58.68 -34.98
C ARG A 660 -15.25 -60.17 -35.07
N GLY A 661 -14.76 -60.84 -36.13
CA GLY A 661 -14.64 -62.31 -36.20
C GLY A 661 -15.64 -63.02 -37.13
N LYS A 662 -15.38 -64.25 -37.60
CA LYS A 662 -14.21 -65.16 -37.46
C LYS A 662 -14.19 -66.17 -38.65
N PRO A 663 -13.12 -66.97 -38.86
CA PRO A 663 -13.05 -67.95 -39.95
C PRO A 663 -13.96 -69.18 -39.76
N VAL A 664 -14.07 -70.03 -40.80
CA VAL A 664 -15.16 -71.00 -41.00
C VAL A 664 -14.77 -72.46 -40.78
N SER A 665 -15.57 -73.18 -39.99
CA SER A 665 -15.92 -74.60 -40.19
C SER A 665 -17.32 -74.82 -39.59
N ARG A 666 -18.39 -75.04 -40.37
CA ARG A 666 -18.75 -76.13 -41.31
C ARG A 666 -19.34 -77.36 -40.60
N ILE A 667 -20.69 -77.40 -40.61
CA ILE A 667 -21.56 -78.47 -40.09
C ILE A 667 -21.51 -79.70 -41.01
N LEU A 668 -21.64 -80.91 -40.43
CA LEU A 668 -22.28 -82.07 -41.06
C LEU A 668 -22.84 -83.03 -39.98
N PRO A 669 -24.06 -83.60 -40.13
CA PRO A 669 -24.66 -84.55 -39.18
C PRO A 669 -24.60 -86.02 -39.65
N GLY A 670 -24.65 -86.98 -38.72
CA GLY A 670 -24.78 -88.43 -39.02
C GLY A 670 -25.11 -89.27 -37.76
N PRO A 671 -25.74 -90.47 -37.85
CA PRO A 671 -26.52 -91.04 -36.74
C PRO A 671 -26.15 -92.48 -36.29
N SER A 672 -26.81 -92.93 -35.20
CA SER A 672 -26.84 -94.31 -34.66
C SER A 672 -25.56 -94.78 -33.91
N ARG A 673 -25.61 -95.72 -32.93
CA ARG A 673 -26.72 -96.56 -32.42
C ARG A 673 -26.43 -97.06 -30.97
N ARG A 674 -27.48 -97.52 -30.28
CA ARG A 674 -27.51 -98.20 -28.94
C ARG A 674 -27.23 -97.31 -27.72
N GLY A 675 -28.07 -97.28 -26.67
CA GLY A 675 -29.43 -97.83 -26.61
C GLY A 675 -30.08 -97.88 -25.20
N ILE A 676 -31.38 -98.17 -25.21
CA ILE A 676 -32.25 -98.60 -24.10
C ILE A 676 -32.77 -97.48 -23.15
N SER A 677 -34.03 -97.69 -22.74
CA SER A 677 -34.94 -96.95 -21.85
C SER A 677 -34.43 -96.78 -20.41
N ALA A 678 -35.01 -95.97 -19.52
CA ALA A 678 -36.44 -95.61 -19.43
C ALA A 678 -36.73 -94.19 -18.85
N SER A 679 -37.95 -94.02 -18.33
CA SER A 679 -38.69 -92.75 -18.21
C SER A 679 -38.74 -92.13 -16.81
N ARG A 680 -39.19 -90.85 -16.76
CA ARG A 680 -39.71 -90.08 -15.61
C ARG A 680 -38.75 -89.74 -14.45
N GLY A 681 -38.89 -88.52 -13.91
CA GLY A 681 -38.66 -88.28 -12.47
C GLY A 681 -38.06 -86.94 -12.02
N VAL A 682 -38.86 -85.87 -12.08
CA VAL A 682 -39.10 -84.87 -10.99
C VAL A 682 -38.03 -84.61 -9.89
N SER A 683 -37.79 -83.31 -9.66
CA SER A 683 -37.29 -82.65 -8.42
C SER A 683 -35.78 -82.59 -8.11
N LEU A 684 -35.43 -81.50 -7.42
CA LEU A 684 -34.19 -81.26 -6.71
C LEU A 684 -34.11 -82.14 -5.44
N SER A 685 -32.91 -82.52 -4.99
CA SER A 685 -32.32 -82.02 -3.72
C SER A 685 -31.01 -82.72 -3.27
N THR A 686 -30.15 -81.94 -2.60
CA THR A 686 -29.19 -82.31 -1.52
C THR A 686 -28.29 -83.57 -1.57
N GLY A 687 -26.97 -83.35 -1.58
CA GLY A 687 -26.14 -83.59 -0.37
C GLY A 687 -25.21 -84.83 -0.27
N ARG A 688 -23.90 -84.57 0.01
CA ARG A 688 -22.82 -85.51 0.46
C ARG A 688 -22.46 -86.68 -0.51
N GLY A 689 -21.25 -87.24 -0.53
CA GLY A 689 -19.96 -86.88 0.08
C GLY A 689 -19.01 -88.09 0.26
N ARG A 690 -17.67 -87.89 0.17
CA ARG A 690 -16.56 -88.91 0.24
C ARG A 690 -16.44 -89.85 -1.00
N GLY A 691 -15.28 -90.45 -1.33
CA GLY A 691 -13.89 -90.16 -0.92
C GLY A 691 -12.85 -91.28 -1.17
N ARG A 692 -11.58 -90.89 -1.45
CA ARG A 692 -10.29 -91.66 -1.51
C ARG A 692 -9.94 -92.54 -2.74
N GLY A 693 -8.68 -92.40 -3.20
CA GLY A 693 -7.90 -93.25 -4.10
C GLY A 693 -6.52 -92.61 -4.42
N ALA A 694 -5.41 -93.36 -4.43
CA ALA A 694 -4.01 -92.88 -4.54
C ALA A 694 -3.04 -94.08 -4.83
N PRO A 695 -1.70 -93.95 -5.04
CA PRO A 695 -0.80 -92.76 -5.09
C PRO A 695 -0.29 -92.49 -6.54
N ARG A 696 0.92 -92.02 -6.94
CA ARG A 696 2.28 -91.72 -6.38
C ARG A 696 2.97 -90.74 -7.40
N GLY A 697 3.98 -89.91 -7.12
CA GLY A 697 4.69 -89.49 -5.89
C GLY A 697 6.07 -88.87 -6.19
N VAL A 698 6.70 -88.21 -5.18
CA VAL A 698 8.12 -87.77 -5.06
C VAL A 698 8.66 -86.62 -5.97
N PRO A 699 9.73 -85.84 -5.57
CA PRO A 699 9.63 -84.36 -5.43
C PRO A 699 10.86 -83.58 -6.02
N PRO A 700 11.26 -82.31 -5.65
CA PRO A 700 10.76 -81.28 -4.70
C PRO A 700 10.54 -79.89 -5.38
N ARG A 701 10.67 -78.64 -4.84
CA ARG A 701 11.22 -78.03 -3.59
C ARG A 701 10.72 -76.58 -3.38
N GLY A 702 10.51 -76.13 -2.13
CA GLY A 702 10.68 -74.70 -1.70
C GLY A 702 9.44 -73.86 -1.32
N GLY A 703 9.61 -72.92 -0.36
CA GLY A 703 8.63 -71.95 0.19
C GLY A 703 9.16 -71.35 1.53
N PRO A 704 8.36 -70.76 2.46
CA PRO A 704 7.04 -70.07 2.34
C PRO A 704 6.79 -68.85 3.30
N ARG A 705 5.76 -68.00 3.06
CA ARG A 705 5.04 -67.07 4.02
C ARG A 705 5.93 -66.02 4.77
N GLY A 706 5.48 -65.04 5.59
CA GLY A 706 4.20 -64.46 6.07
C GLY A 706 4.52 -63.28 7.05
N GLY A 707 3.61 -62.42 7.58
CA GLY A 707 2.15 -62.34 7.49
C GLY A 707 1.51 -60.96 7.83
N GLY A 708 1.73 -60.33 9.00
CA GLY A 708 1.15 -59.01 9.37
C GLY A 708 1.18 -58.65 10.88
N GLY A 709 0.77 -57.42 11.28
CA GLY A 709 0.35 -57.08 12.67
C GLY A 709 1.10 -55.96 13.44
N ARG A 710 0.32 -54.96 13.91
CA ARG A 710 0.58 -53.83 14.86
C ARG A 710 1.77 -53.88 15.86
N GLY A 711 2.39 -52.70 16.08
CA GLY A 711 2.61 -52.12 17.43
C GLY A 711 4.06 -51.96 17.94
N GLY A 712 4.31 -50.94 18.78
CA GLY A 712 5.58 -50.74 19.51
C GLY A 712 6.27 -49.38 19.27
N SER A 713 7.13 -48.93 20.18
CA SER A 713 7.85 -47.64 20.11
C SER A 713 9.21 -47.69 20.83
N VAL A 714 10.00 -46.60 20.72
CA VAL A 714 11.16 -46.20 21.56
C VAL A 714 12.58 -46.63 21.11
N VAL A 715 13.30 -45.65 20.51
CA VAL A 715 14.76 -45.30 20.64
C VAL A 715 15.86 -46.32 20.26
N SER A 716 16.72 -45.96 19.28
CA SER A 716 18.17 -45.72 19.52
C SER A 716 18.93 -45.05 18.33
N ALA A 717 20.04 -44.39 18.69
CA ALA A 717 21.02 -43.53 17.98
C ALA A 717 21.41 -43.77 16.49
N GLY A 718 21.77 -42.66 15.82
CA GLY A 718 22.62 -42.57 14.61
C GLY A 718 23.01 -41.10 14.29
N LYS A 719 24.27 -40.83 13.89
CA LYS A 719 24.82 -39.46 13.66
C LYS A 719 25.15 -39.16 12.17
N PRO A 720 25.28 -37.87 11.74
CA PRO A 720 25.36 -37.47 10.33
C PRO A 720 26.79 -37.18 9.79
N PRO A 721 26.95 -37.05 8.46
CA PRO A 721 28.16 -36.53 7.79
C PRO A 721 28.19 -34.98 7.67
N ALA A 722 29.28 -34.42 7.12
CA ALA A 722 29.67 -33.01 7.28
C ALA A 722 29.79 -32.16 5.98
N ALA A 723 30.15 -30.87 6.14
CA ALA A 723 30.09 -29.79 5.13
C ALA A 723 31.45 -29.38 4.51
N PRO A 724 31.47 -28.65 3.37
CA PRO A 724 32.70 -28.17 2.69
C PRO A 724 33.25 -26.83 3.23
N LYS A 725 34.44 -26.41 2.74
CA LYS A 725 35.20 -25.21 3.16
C LYS A 725 35.23 -24.09 2.09
N PRO A 726 35.44 -22.80 2.49
CA PRO A 726 35.67 -21.67 1.58
C PRO A 726 37.16 -21.37 1.34
N SER A 727 37.45 -20.47 0.39
CA SER A 727 38.77 -19.87 0.10
C SER A 727 38.67 -18.39 -0.32
N ALA A 728 39.78 -17.64 -0.30
CA ALA A 728 39.84 -16.18 -0.47
C ALA A 728 40.79 -15.74 -1.62
N PRO A 729 40.73 -14.47 -2.10
CA PRO A 729 41.29 -14.06 -3.41
C PRO A 729 42.67 -13.35 -3.39
N ALA A 730 43.27 -13.19 -4.58
CA ALA A 730 44.46 -12.37 -4.87
C ALA A 730 44.35 -11.69 -6.26
N VAL A 731 45.31 -10.85 -6.67
CA VAL A 731 45.05 -9.65 -7.52
C VAL A 731 46.05 -9.44 -8.69
N THR A 732 45.53 -9.02 -9.88
CA THR A 732 46.23 -8.41 -11.07
C THR A 732 47.21 -9.29 -11.90
N PRO A 733 47.62 -8.94 -13.16
CA PRO A 733 47.59 -7.62 -13.84
C PRO A 733 47.06 -7.54 -15.30
N VAL A 734 47.23 -6.35 -15.90
CA VAL A 734 46.66 -5.86 -17.18
C VAL A 734 47.74 -5.70 -18.27
N PRO A 735 47.42 -5.95 -19.57
CA PRO A 735 48.08 -5.34 -20.72
C PRO A 735 47.14 -4.43 -21.56
N VAL A 736 47.69 -3.72 -22.55
CA VAL A 736 47.12 -2.47 -23.13
C VAL A 736 46.72 -2.60 -24.61
N ALA A 737 45.55 -2.03 -24.98
CA ALA A 737 45.04 -1.65 -26.32
C ALA A 737 45.02 -2.73 -27.45
N ALA A 738 44.13 -2.75 -28.45
CA ALA A 738 43.68 -1.67 -29.32
C ALA A 738 42.50 -2.10 -30.26
N VAL A 739 42.07 -1.19 -31.15
CA VAL A 739 41.27 -1.40 -32.40
C VAL A 739 39.78 -1.79 -32.27
N THR A 740 38.92 -0.97 -32.88
CA THR A 740 37.51 -1.24 -33.25
C THR A 740 37.41 -2.00 -34.58
N PRO A 741 36.43 -2.90 -34.76
CA PRO A 741 35.27 -2.50 -35.57
C PRO A 741 33.91 -3.09 -35.10
N ALA A 742 32.82 -2.60 -35.70
CA ALA A 742 31.45 -3.09 -35.45
C ALA A 742 31.07 -4.29 -36.34
N PRO A 743 30.10 -5.13 -35.91
CA PRO A 743 29.36 -6.00 -36.83
C PRO A 743 27.82 -5.90 -36.72
N SER A 744 27.19 -5.71 -37.89
CA SER A 744 26.04 -6.46 -38.42
C SER A 744 24.80 -6.77 -37.56
N ALA A 745 23.63 -6.33 -38.04
CA ALA A 745 22.32 -6.82 -37.61
C ALA A 745 21.95 -8.19 -38.24
N PRO A 746 21.10 -9.01 -37.58
CA PRO A 746 20.38 -10.12 -38.19
C PRO A 746 18.99 -9.68 -38.69
N ALA A 747 18.55 -10.18 -39.84
CA ALA A 747 17.23 -9.90 -40.41
C ALA A 747 16.36 -11.16 -40.50
N VAL A 748 15.09 -11.06 -40.09
CA VAL A 748 13.99 -11.94 -40.51
C VAL A 748 12.68 -11.14 -40.52
N SER A 749 11.94 -11.21 -41.63
CA SER A 749 10.50 -10.89 -41.71
C SER A 749 9.74 -12.16 -42.06
N PRO A 750 8.40 -12.22 -41.85
CA PRO A 750 7.58 -12.13 -43.06
C PRO A 750 6.20 -11.44 -42.91
N ALA A 751 5.78 -10.82 -44.03
CA ALA A 751 4.42 -10.68 -44.56
C ALA A 751 3.29 -10.07 -43.68
N ALA A 752 2.84 -8.88 -44.10
CA ALA A 752 1.48 -8.38 -43.90
C ALA A 752 0.71 -8.38 -45.25
N PRO A 753 -0.62 -8.56 -45.26
CA PRO A 753 -1.41 -8.57 -46.50
C PRO A 753 -1.77 -7.16 -47.00
N VAL A 754 -1.53 -6.96 -48.29
CA VAL A 754 -1.94 -5.88 -49.21
C VAL A 754 -3.21 -5.11 -48.83
N SER A 755 -3.12 -3.77 -48.82
CA SER A 755 -4.27 -2.87 -49.03
C SER A 755 -4.39 -2.49 -50.50
N GLN A 756 -5.61 -2.39 -51.03
CA GLN A 756 -5.89 -1.81 -52.35
C GLN A 756 -6.56 -0.43 -52.20
N ALA A 757 -6.48 0.38 -53.24
CA ALA A 757 -6.77 1.81 -53.18
C ALA A 757 -8.26 2.13 -53.07
N VAL A 758 -8.56 3.26 -52.42
CA VAL A 758 -9.82 4.00 -52.50
C VAL A 758 -9.51 5.34 -53.16
N THR A 759 -10.37 5.79 -54.07
CA THR A 759 -10.23 7.05 -54.81
C THR A 759 -10.60 8.27 -53.96
N GLU A 760 -10.04 9.42 -54.32
CA GLU A 760 -10.42 10.74 -53.80
C GLU A 760 -11.91 11.04 -54.02
N PRO A 761 -12.47 12.02 -53.29
CA PRO A 761 -12.70 13.29 -53.99
C PRO A 761 -12.39 14.58 -53.18
N VAL A 762 -11.71 15.49 -53.88
CA VAL A 762 -11.93 16.96 -53.90
C VAL A 762 -11.83 17.75 -52.57
N GLU A 763 -10.67 18.40 -52.46
CA GLU A 763 -10.35 19.60 -51.68
C GLU A 763 -11.45 20.69 -51.65
N THR A 764 -11.74 21.24 -50.47
CA THR A 764 -12.33 22.58 -50.30
C THR A 764 -11.61 23.34 -49.17
N ALA A 765 -11.31 24.61 -49.42
CA ALA A 765 -10.54 25.47 -48.52
C ALA A 765 -11.46 26.19 -47.48
N PRO A 766 -10.91 26.76 -46.38
CA PRO A 766 -11.71 27.12 -45.22
C PRO A 766 -12.45 28.45 -45.35
N VAL A 767 -13.49 28.61 -44.52
CA VAL A 767 -14.14 29.90 -44.22
C VAL A 767 -13.72 30.33 -42.81
N GLU A 768 -13.33 31.59 -42.66
CA GLU A 768 -12.88 32.18 -41.40
C GLU A 768 -14.04 32.38 -40.41
N VAL A 769 -13.81 32.13 -39.13
CA VAL A 769 -14.75 32.47 -38.04
C VAL A 769 -14.20 33.68 -37.30
N SER A 770 -14.92 34.79 -37.35
CA SER A 770 -14.56 36.03 -36.67
C SER A 770 -14.96 36.02 -35.18
N HIS A 771 -14.11 36.60 -34.33
CA HIS A 771 -14.43 36.85 -32.92
C HIS A 771 -15.57 37.88 -32.79
N VAL A 772 -16.52 37.61 -31.88
CA VAL A 772 -17.32 38.64 -31.22
C VAL A 772 -17.46 38.26 -29.74
N GLU A 773 -16.90 39.09 -28.86
CA GLU A 773 -17.23 39.09 -27.43
C GLU A 773 -18.31 40.14 -27.16
N ASN A 774 -19.40 39.79 -26.48
CA ASN A 774 -19.75 40.35 -25.16
C ASN A 774 -21.13 39.86 -24.64
N VAL A 775 -21.34 40.11 -23.35
CA VAL A 775 -22.39 39.62 -22.43
C VAL A 775 -23.01 40.85 -21.72
N PRO A 776 -24.18 40.85 -21.04
CA PRO A 776 -25.34 39.93 -21.01
C PRO A 776 -26.69 40.62 -21.38
N CYS A 777 -27.78 39.84 -21.45
CA CYS A 777 -28.96 40.08 -20.57
C CYS A 777 -29.80 38.79 -20.45
N GLY A 778 -30.56 38.64 -19.36
CA GLY A 778 -31.09 37.33 -18.95
C GLY A 778 -32.51 37.00 -19.44
N GLU A 779 -32.71 35.71 -19.74
CA GLU A 779 -33.97 34.97 -19.54
C GLU A 779 -33.63 33.69 -18.75
N ILE A 780 -34.49 33.30 -17.80
CA ILE A 780 -34.32 32.05 -17.04
C ILE A 780 -34.94 30.91 -17.84
N GLY A 781 -34.19 30.38 -18.81
CA GLY A 781 -34.48 29.08 -19.41
C GLY A 781 -34.03 27.95 -18.48
N CYS A 782 -34.76 26.84 -18.46
CA CYS A 782 -34.26 25.60 -17.85
C CYS A 782 -32.99 25.16 -18.61
N SER A 783 -31.85 25.14 -17.93
CA SER A 783 -30.60 24.62 -18.48
C SER A 783 -30.64 23.09 -18.49
N GLU A 784 -30.54 22.49 -19.68
CA GLU A 784 -30.49 21.04 -19.87
C GLU A 784 -29.34 20.41 -19.07
N PHE A 785 -29.68 19.52 -18.12
CA PHE A 785 -28.72 18.86 -17.25
C PHE A 785 -27.91 17.79 -18.01
N ASP A 786 -26.80 18.22 -18.61
CA ASP A 786 -25.93 17.37 -19.41
C ASP A 786 -24.96 16.57 -18.54
N ILE A 787 -25.36 15.32 -18.26
CA ILE A 787 -24.60 14.30 -17.55
C ILE A 787 -23.15 14.16 -18.08
N THR A 788 -22.87 14.43 -19.36
CA THR A 788 -21.52 14.30 -19.92
C THR A 788 -20.56 15.42 -19.51
N LYS A 789 -21.08 16.56 -19.03
CA LYS A 789 -20.26 17.65 -18.50
C LYS A 789 -19.81 17.39 -17.05
N LEU A 790 -20.48 16.50 -16.32
CA LEU A 790 -20.22 16.26 -14.88
C LEU A 790 -18.75 15.91 -14.54
N PRO A 791 -18.00 15.09 -15.30
CA PRO A 791 -16.60 14.83 -14.99
C PRO A 791 -15.71 16.07 -15.12
N GLY A 792 -15.97 16.94 -16.10
CA GLY A 792 -15.25 18.19 -16.27
C GLY A 792 -15.62 19.23 -15.20
N LEU A 793 -16.91 19.31 -14.85
CA LEU A 793 -17.41 20.18 -13.77
C LEU A 793 -16.87 19.74 -12.40
N LEU A 794 -16.76 18.43 -12.14
CA LEU A 794 -16.07 17.89 -10.96
C LEU A 794 -14.58 18.24 -10.96
N ASP A 795 -13.86 18.05 -12.07
CA ASP A 795 -12.43 18.36 -12.16
C ASP A 795 -12.17 19.86 -11.89
N GLN A 796 -12.99 20.74 -12.47
CA GLN A 796 -12.95 22.18 -12.22
C GLN A 796 -13.29 22.54 -10.76
N LYS A 797 -14.34 21.93 -10.19
CA LYS A 797 -14.73 22.17 -8.78
C LYS A 797 -13.69 21.63 -7.79
N PHE A 798 -12.99 20.54 -8.10
CA PHE A 798 -11.83 20.09 -7.31
C PHE A 798 -10.67 21.09 -7.44
N GLU A 799 -10.40 21.62 -8.64
CA GLU A 799 -9.33 22.60 -8.88
C GLU A 799 -9.52 23.92 -8.12
N VAL A 800 -10.78 24.32 -7.86
CA VAL A 800 -11.13 25.52 -7.09
C VAL A 800 -11.31 25.24 -5.59
N PHE A 801 -12.10 24.22 -5.23
CA PHE A 801 -12.57 24.03 -3.85
C PHE A 801 -11.78 23.02 -3.02
N ASP A 802 -11.00 22.12 -3.64
CA ASP A 802 -10.16 21.17 -2.90
C ASP A 802 -8.74 21.71 -2.68
N LEU A 803 -8.62 22.61 -1.70
CA LEU A 803 -7.39 23.31 -1.31
C LEU A 803 -6.18 22.37 -1.09
N ASP A 804 -6.46 21.15 -0.64
CA ASP A 804 -5.47 20.11 -0.33
C ASP A 804 -5.03 19.30 -1.56
N ALA A 805 -5.82 19.28 -2.64
CA ALA A 805 -5.70 18.39 -3.78
C ALA A 805 -5.60 16.90 -3.38
N ALA A 806 -6.61 16.45 -2.62
CA ALA A 806 -6.79 15.08 -2.14
C ALA A 806 -7.84 14.29 -2.95
N LEU A 807 -8.69 14.95 -3.76
CA LEU A 807 -9.78 14.31 -4.50
C LEU A 807 -9.38 13.79 -5.88
N HIS A 808 -9.43 12.46 -6.02
CA HIS A 808 -9.08 11.72 -7.23
C HIS A 808 -10.36 11.23 -7.93
N SER A 809 -10.69 11.79 -9.10
CA SER A 809 -11.69 11.21 -10.01
C SER A 809 -11.32 9.75 -10.33
N THR A 810 -12.25 8.82 -10.17
CA THR A 810 -11.96 7.37 -10.20
C THR A 810 -12.75 6.69 -11.31
N ILE A 811 -12.04 6.05 -12.25
CA ILE A 811 -12.63 5.26 -13.33
C ILE A 811 -13.06 3.89 -12.79
N ILE A 812 -14.32 3.54 -13.00
CA ILE A 812 -14.85 2.21 -12.68
C ILE A 812 -14.80 1.33 -13.93
N THR A 813 -14.24 0.12 -13.82
CA THR A 813 -14.32 -0.91 -14.88
C THR A 813 -14.75 -2.27 -14.32
N THR A 814 -15.36 -3.10 -15.17
CA THR A 814 -15.79 -4.45 -14.78
C THR A 814 -14.64 -5.45 -14.79
N GLY A 815 -14.43 -6.15 -13.67
CA GLY A 815 -13.35 -7.13 -13.52
C GLY A 815 -13.49 -8.35 -14.44
N PRO A 816 -12.37 -9.05 -14.74
CA PRO A 816 -12.30 -10.08 -15.79
C PRO A 816 -12.94 -11.43 -15.43
N LYS A 817 -13.42 -11.61 -14.19
CA LYS A 817 -14.10 -12.82 -13.71
C LYS A 817 -15.37 -12.42 -12.98
N TRP A 818 -16.52 -12.90 -13.41
CA TRP A 818 -17.80 -12.71 -12.70
C TRP A 818 -18.28 -14.04 -12.14
N THR A 819 -19.15 -14.01 -11.14
CA THR A 819 -19.78 -15.21 -10.58
C THR A 819 -21.30 -15.11 -10.74
N LYS A 820 -21.88 -16.01 -11.54
CA LYS A 820 -23.33 -16.13 -11.75
C LYS A 820 -23.83 -17.39 -11.04
N LYS A 821 -24.63 -17.24 -9.99
CA LYS A 821 -25.33 -18.38 -9.35
C LYS A 821 -26.71 -18.52 -10.00
N TYR A 822 -27.06 -19.71 -10.47
CA TYR A 822 -28.26 -19.97 -11.27
C TYR A 822 -28.92 -21.31 -10.90
N GLN A 823 -30.16 -21.53 -11.36
CA GLN A 823 -30.88 -22.80 -11.19
C GLN A 823 -31.22 -23.39 -12.57
N LYS A 824 -30.73 -24.59 -12.87
CA LYS A 824 -30.93 -25.29 -14.17
C LYS A 824 -32.37 -25.77 -14.38
N ALA A 825 -33.10 -25.99 -13.30
CA ALA A 825 -34.51 -26.34 -13.26
C ALA A 825 -35.10 -25.91 -11.91
N LEU A 826 -36.43 -25.77 -11.85
CA LEU A 826 -37.16 -25.22 -10.68
C LEU A 826 -36.91 -25.95 -9.34
N LEU A 827 -36.47 -27.21 -9.40
CA LEU A 827 -36.18 -28.08 -8.24
C LEU A 827 -34.68 -28.45 -8.15
N SER A 828 -33.82 -27.85 -8.98
CA SER A 828 -32.37 -28.11 -8.97
C SER A 828 -31.65 -27.31 -7.87
N PRO A 829 -30.56 -27.84 -7.28
CA PRO A 829 -29.72 -27.06 -6.38
C PRO A 829 -29.06 -25.89 -7.14
N MET A 830 -28.93 -24.75 -6.47
CA MET A 830 -28.28 -23.57 -7.04
C MET A 830 -26.83 -23.87 -7.38
N THR A 831 -26.45 -23.62 -8.64
CA THR A 831 -25.12 -23.90 -9.19
C THR A 831 -24.39 -22.59 -9.37
N SER A 832 -23.13 -22.50 -8.93
CA SER A 832 -22.26 -21.34 -9.21
C SER A 832 -21.53 -21.55 -10.53
N LEU A 833 -21.48 -20.51 -11.37
CA LEU A 833 -20.71 -20.47 -12.61
C LEU A 833 -19.74 -19.28 -12.56
N ASP A 834 -18.45 -19.57 -12.69
CA ASP A 834 -17.46 -18.53 -12.95
C ASP A 834 -17.43 -18.22 -14.45
N MET A 835 -17.63 -16.94 -14.76
CA MET A 835 -17.67 -16.39 -16.12
C MET A 835 -16.34 -15.74 -16.45
N ASP A 836 -15.59 -16.38 -17.36
CA ASP A 836 -14.40 -15.82 -18.00
C ASP A 836 -14.78 -14.92 -19.20
N THR A 837 -13.78 -14.25 -19.78
CA THR A 837 -13.96 -13.28 -20.86
C THR A 837 -14.51 -13.88 -22.16
N ASN A 838 -14.56 -15.21 -22.31
CA ASN A 838 -15.26 -15.88 -23.41
C ASN A 838 -16.77 -15.99 -23.12
N LYS A 839 -17.17 -16.56 -21.98
CA LYS A 839 -18.58 -16.64 -21.56
C LYS A 839 -19.24 -15.26 -21.43
N GLN A 840 -18.48 -14.25 -21.00
CA GLN A 840 -18.95 -12.85 -20.98
C GLN A 840 -19.30 -12.33 -22.38
N LYS A 841 -18.61 -12.79 -23.44
CA LYS A 841 -18.96 -12.46 -24.84
C LYS A 841 -20.13 -13.29 -25.34
N GLU A 842 -20.21 -14.57 -24.97
CA GLU A 842 -21.33 -15.46 -25.30
C GLU A 842 -22.65 -14.91 -24.73
N GLU A 843 -22.70 -14.59 -23.43
CA GLU A 843 -23.89 -14.02 -22.79
C GLU A 843 -24.20 -12.59 -23.28
N ARG A 844 -23.19 -11.76 -23.58
CA ARG A 844 -23.41 -10.45 -24.21
C ARG A 844 -24.03 -10.58 -25.60
N ASN A 845 -23.49 -11.47 -26.43
CA ASN A 845 -24.04 -11.70 -27.78
C ASN A 845 -25.47 -12.24 -27.68
N SER A 846 -25.76 -13.16 -26.76
CA SER A 846 -27.13 -13.66 -26.51
C SER A 846 -28.09 -12.57 -26.01
N ALA A 847 -27.62 -11.65 -25.17
CA ALA A 847 -28.40 -10.47 -24.75
C ALA A 847 -28.63 -9.49 -25.91
N PHE A 848 -27.66 -9.33 -26.80
CA PHE A 848 -27.75 -8.50 -28.00
C PHE A 848 -28.71 -9.09 -29.04
N ASP A 849 -28.68 -10.40 -29.30
CA ASP A 849 -29.62 -11.10 -30.17
C ASP A 849 -31.07 -10.94 -29.66
N LEU A 850 -31.28 -11.01 -28.34
CA LEU A 850 -32.59 -10.77 -27.72
C LEU A 850 -33.05 -9.32 -27.86
N LEU A 851 -32.14 -8.35 -27.66
CA LEU A 851 -32.46 -6.93 -27.84
C LEU A 851 -32.77 -6.57 -29.30
N ASP A 852 -32.12 -7.20 -30.27
CA ASP A 852 -32.47 -7.05 -31.69
C ASP A 852 -33.88 -7.58 -31.97
N ALA A 853 -34.21 -8.79 -31.49
CA ALA A 853 -35.55 -9.37 -31.62
C ALA A 853 -36.64 -8.55 -30.89
N LEU A 854 -36.35 -8.02 -29.69
CA LEU A 854 -37.25 -7.18 -28.89
C LEU A 854 -37.44 -5.76 -29.44
N SER A 855 -36.49 -5.26 -30.25
CA SER A 855 -36.57 -3.93 -30.88
C SER A 855 -37.00 -3.98 -32.36
N ARG A 856 -37.33 -5.17 -32.90
CA ARG A 856 -37.48 -5.39 -34.35
C ARG A 856 -36.31 -4.77 -35.14
N SER A 857 -35.08 -5.12 -34.74
CA SER A 857 -33.83 -4.58 -35.27
C SER A 857 -33.73 -3.04 -35.21
N GLY A 858 -34.12 -2.45 -34.07
CA GLY A 858 -34.00 -1.01 -33.79
C GLY A 858 -35.17 -0.12 -34.26
N VAL A 859 -36.24 -0.70 -34.81
CA VAL A 859 -37.45 0.04 -35.24
C VAL A 859 -38.41 0.32 -34.09
N LEU A 860 -38.38 -0.49 -33.02
CA LEU A 860 -39.25 -0.40 -31.86
C LEU A 860 -38.46 0.06 -30.63
N ASP A 861 -38.64 1.33 -30.25
CA ASP A 861 -38.06 1.92 -29.05
C ASP A 861 -38.44 1.14 -27.77
N ILE A 862 -37.60 1.18 -26.75
CA ILE A 862 -37.81 0.55 -25.44
C ILE A 862 -38.33 1.60 -24.44
N ASP A 863 -39.53 1.42 -23.91
CA ASP A 863 -40.17 2.45 -23.07
C ASP A 863 -39.85 2.29 -21.56
N GLU A 864 -39.62 1.06 -21.10
CA GLU A 864 -39.33 0.74 -19.69
C GLU A 864 -37.88 0.30 -19.48
N ALA A 865 -36.98 1.28 -19.34
CA ALA A 865 -35.60 1.07 -18.90
C ALA A 865 -35.20 2.02 -17.76
N GLU A 866 -34.46 1.52 -16.76
CA GLU A 866 -33.88 2.32 -15.67
C GLU A 866 -32.39 2.56 -15.97
N PHE A 867 -31.93 3.82 -15.99
CA PHE A 867 -30.54 4.14 -16.31
C PHE A 867 -29.81 4.76 -15.11
N HIS A 868 -28.77 4.07 -14.64
CA HIS A 868 -27.93 4.47 -13.52
C HIS A 868 -26.55 4.89 -14.03
N VAL A 869 -26.15 6.12 -13.72
CA VAL A 869 -24.82 6.65 -14.01
C VAL A 869 -24.07 6.75 -12.70
N ILE A 870 -22.93 6.06 -12.59
CA ILE A 870 -22.11 6.05 -11.38
C ILE A 870 -20.81 6.79 -11.64
N LEU A 871 -20.59 7.82 -10.84
CA LEU A 871 -19.33 8.53 -10.66
C LEU A 871 -18.66 8.01 -9.39
N ALA A 872 -17.35 7.77 -9.44
CA ALA A 872 -16.55 7.45 -8.27
C ALA A 872 -15.48 8.52 -8.04
N VAL A 873 -15.28 8.89 -6.77
CA VAL A 873 -14.22 9.79 -6.33
C VAL A 873 -13.53 9.16 -5.12
N THR A 874 -12.21 9.22 -5.04
CA THR A 874 -11.47 8.82 -3.83
C THR A 874 -10.88 10.04 -3.14
N HIS A 875 -11.07 10.17 -1.83
CA HIS A 875 -10.31 11.10 -1.00
C HIS A 875 -9.04 10.41 -0.48
N CYS A 876 -7.87 10.90 -0.87
CA CYS A 876 -6.58 10.31 -0.53
C CYS A 876 -5.88 11.06 0.61
N PHE A 877 -5.50 10.36 1.68
CA PHE A 877 -4.69 10.89 2.79
C PHE A 877 -3.25 10.33 2.74
N ASP A 878 -2.24 11.21 2.62
CA ASP A 878 -0.80 10.84 2.54
C ASP A 878 -0.26 10.03 3.73
N GLN A 879 -1.00 9.98 4.84
CA GLN A 879 -0.59 9.38 6.11
C GLN A 879 -1.68 8.44 6.64
N THR A 880 -1.41 7.73 7.75
CA THR A 880 -2.45 6.96 8.43
C THR A 880 -3.49 7.90 9.05
N LEU A 881 -4.65 7.37 9.45
CA LEU A 881 -5.68 8.14 10.16
C LEU A 881 -5.14 8.75 11.47
N MET A 882 -4.42 7.96 12.26
CA MET A 882 -3.84 8.44 13.52
C MET A 882 -2.72 9.47 13.30
N ASP A 883 -1.94 9.34 12.22
CA ASP A 883 -0.90 10.31 11.88
C ASP A 883 -1.48 11.60 11.28
N THR A 884 -2.60 11.52 10.57
CA THR A 884 -3.33 12.71 10.09
C THR A 884 -3.85 13.54 11.27
N LEU A 885 -4.39 12.86 12.30
CA LEU A 885 -4.83 13.48 13.56
C LEU A 885 -3.65 14.00 14.42
N VAL A 886 -2.55 13.25 14.51
CA VAL A 886 -1.46 13.53 15.47
C VAL A 886 -0.29 14.30 14.87
N GLN A 887 0.21 13.92 13.69
CA GLN A 887 1.39 14.55 13.07
C GLN A 887 1.00 15.79 12.27
N LYS A 888 -0.03 15.68 11.42
CA LYS A 888 -0.56 16.81 10.63
C LYS A 888 -1.49 17.73 11.42
N ASN A 889 -1.97 17.32 12.60
CA ASN A 889 -2.94 18.07 13.41
C ASN A 889 -4.19 18.50 12.61
N VAL A 890 -4.72 17.58 11.78
CA VAL A 890 -5.86 17.81 10.87
C VAL A 890 -7.02 16.93 11.29
N ASN A 891 -8.22 17.52 11.39
CA ASN A 891 -9.46 16.75 11.49
C ASN A 891 -9.85 16.18 10.11
N PRO A 892 -9.86 14.84 9.90
CA PRO A 892 -10.26 14.25 8.63
C PRO A 892 -11.77 14.36 8.37
N ILE A 893 -12.60 14.52 9.41
CA ILE A 893 -14.07 14.64 9.28
C ILE A 893 -14.41 15.88 8.45
N GLU A 894 -13.81 17.02 8.77
CA GLU A 894 -14.03 18.30 8.06
C GLU A 894 -13.59 18.24 6.60
N LYS A 895 -12.50 17.53 6.30
CA LYS A 895 -12.03 17.34 4.91
C LYS A 895 -12.95 16.42 4.10
N LEU A 896 -13.49 15.38 4.72
CA LEU A 896 -14.46 14.47 4.10
C LEU A 896 -15.83 15.15 3.94
N GLU A 897 -16.24 15.96 4.91
CA GLU A 897 -17.41 16.84 4.82
C GLU A 897 -17.30 17.80 3.62
N ARG A 898 -16.21 18.57 3.52
CA ARG A 898 -15.94 19.44 2.37
C ARG A 898 -16.04 18.69 1.04
N SER A 899 -15.45 17.49 0.98
CA SER A 899 -15.48 16.63 -0.20
C SER A 899 -16.88 16.17 -0.59
N MET A 900 -17.67 15.71 0.38
CA MET A 900 -19.06 15.29 0.16
C MET A 900 -19.91 16.46 -0.34
N LEU A 901 -19.70 17.68 0.16
CA LEU A 901 -20.45 18.87 -0.25
C LEU A 901 -20.06 19.40 -1.64
N ILE A 902 -18.78 19.34 -2.01
CA ILE A 902 -18.33 19.62 -3.38
C ILE A 902 -19.04 18.67 -4.35
N ILE A 903 -19.02 17.36 -4.06
CA ILE A 903 -19.59 16.34 -4.94
C ILE A 903 -21.13 16.46 -5.00
N ALA A 904 -21.80 16.64 -3.86
CA ALA A 904 -23.26 16.80 -3.80
C ALA A 904 -23.74 18.03 -4.59
N SER A 905 -23.10 19.20 -4.42
CA SER A 905 -23.41 20.42 -5.20
C SER A 905 -23.01 20.33 -6.67
N THR A 906 -22.32 19.26 -7.08
CA THR A 906 -21.98 19.03 -8.50
C THR A 906 -23.00 18.12 -9.17
N ILE A 907 -23.44 17.04 -8.52
CA ILE A 907 -24.43 16.13 -9.12
C ILE A 907 -25.88 16.62 -9.05
N THR A 908 -26.15 17.65 -8.24
CA THR A 908 -27.49 18.26 -8.09
C THR A 908 -27.59 19.67 -8.69
N GLU A 909 -26.46 20.30 -9.00
CA GLU A 909 -26.32 21.74 -9.33
C GLU A 909 -26.93 22.73 -8.29
N ILE A 910 -27.27 22.24 -7.09
CA ILE A 910 -27.82 23.04 -5.97
C ILE A 910 -26.67 23.54 -5.08
N PRO A 911 -26.70 24.81 -4.61
CA PRO A 911 -25.67 25.38 -3.73
C PRO A 911 -25.69 24.77 -2.32
N VAL A 912 -24.54 24.83 -1.63
CA VAL A 912 -24.28 24.08 -0.39
C VAL A 912 -25.19 24.48 0.77
N ASP A 913 -25.61 25.74 0.84
CA ASP A 913 -26.58 26.27 1.81
C ASP A 913 -27.95 25.56 1.72
N GLN A 914 -28.34 25.13 0.51
CA GLN A 914 -29.60 24.44 0.27
C GLN A 914 -29.51 22.91 0.40
N LEU A 915 -28.31 22.33 0.43
CA LEU A 915 -28.10 20.89 0.65
C LEU A 915 -28.02 20.52 2.15
N VAL A 916 -27.52 21.44 2.97
CA VAL A 916 -27.20 21.23 4.39
C VAL A 916 -28.38 21.62 5.30
N ASN A 917 -28.50 20.98 6.46
CA ASN A 917 -29.46 21.37 7.50
C ASN A 917 -29.00 22.67 8.20
N PRO A 918 -29.90 23.63 8.46
CA PRO A 918 -29.51 24.98 8.92
C PRO A 918 -28.80 25.01 10.28
N GLU A 919 -28.95 23.97 11.11
CA GLU A 919 -28.21 23.81 12.38
C GLU A 919 -26.69 23.66 12.18
N TYR A 920 -26.28 23.07 11.05
CA TYR A 920 -24.87 22.76 10.74
C TYR A 920 -24.19 23.85 9.90
N LEU A 921 -24.97 24.62 9.14
CA LEU A 921 -24.48 25.62 8.19
C LEU A 921 -23.43 26.60 8.79
N PRO A 922 -23.57 27.13 10.02
CA PRO A 922 -22.53 27.98 10.62
C PRO A 922 -21.20 27.26 10.89
N SER A 923 -21.22 25.95 11.13
CA SER A 923 -20.01 25.13 11.31
C SER A 923 -19.33 24.89 9.97
N VAL A 924 -20.11 24.55 8.93
CA VAL A 924 -19.60 24.31 7.57
C VAL A 924 -19.00 25.59 6.98
N GLN A 925 -19.61 26.75 7.23
CA GLN A 925 -19.06 28.05 6.83
C GLN A 925 -17.74 28.39 7.53
N LEU A 926 -17.48 27.87 8.72
CA LEU A 926 -16.24 28.10 9.46
C LEU A 926 -15.12 27.13 9.06
N THR A 927 -15.44 25.88 8.75
CA THR A 927 -14.45 24.84 8.35
C THR A 927 -14.16 24.85 6.84
N SER A 928 -15.16 25.24 6.03
CA SER A 928 -15.16 25.15 4.57
C SER A 928 -15.71 26.44 3.94
N PHE A 929 -15.24 27.60 4.43
CA PHE A 929 -15.67 28.94 3.98
C PHE A 929 -15.65 29.09 2.46
N ASN A 930 -14.66 28.48 1.79
CA ASN A 930 -14.46 28.53 0.36
C ASN A 930 -15.53 27.78 -0.46
N LEU A 931 -16.50 27.10 0.16
CA LEU A 931 -17.70 26.57 -0.51
C LEU A 931 -18.85 27.59 -0.62
N PHE A 932 -18.67 28.80 -0.08
CA PHE A 932 -19.67 29.87 -0.03
C PHE A 932 -19.13 31.20 -0.62
N GLU A 933 -18.00 31.15 -1.33
CA GLU A 933 -17.43 32.22 -2.16
C GLU A 933 -17.86 32.07 -3.63
#